data_AF-A0A845SEL8-F1
#
_entry.id   AF-A0A845SEL8-F1
#
_cell.length_a   1.000
_cell.length_b   1.000
_cell.length_c   1.000
_cell.angle_alpha   90.00
_cell.angle_beta   90.00
_cell.angle_gamma   90.00
#
_symmetry.space_group_name_H-M   'P 1'
#
loop_
_entity.id
_entity.type
_entity.pdbx_description
1 polymer ?
#
loop_
_entity_poly.entity_id
_entity_poly.type
_entity_poly.pdbx_seq_one_letter_code
_entity_poly.pdbx_strand_id
1 'polypeptide(L)'
;MYGINNSYHEHGVVTFGRLELHAVLARAGFNFCEDYLPLPDYKLPVSVVTPHGWQNHALDLAPLAVESAHKDQQGIVESIFSLEQGINNIWHNGLAADLANSFLMVATQDDAPPLTTGIAAFHYSDSRLPRYRKATTFAIKPEGGLSVHAVKGGTDHELTAAIHHVASRDDFYRGDTLWFDLVNIINQPDWRLSDIGDWARSWIDLLLVRAGLPIAYERNVVIPNGYQDALPFNIIRQENGELSFFDQEWVSHEVISIAYIGFRGIVHSFLRISSVSYSQFYTQTSLATLALDVLNEVGFVLDKNDLADFIAQEARFLALIQQSDVNQLNQVVQELKMVMRAPSVEFLRLRANEAEAVDRATLQQNLERSADYERQLAQLQREIAEQATIIAILHQDMHRILHSSSWRISAPVRIIGRNIPTGLRRRARHIFSGAFIYGQAIKVNVSQALHGGATTGVSRPGTIKLKARKLAKSLYARAPQRYKGRLLKLAMRIRPGWFLHHPSFRPDVMTGDTLPGNIHHMGPLYISRDDNGKYHYAARPDEYNYIATEKPRRFVDMLSEFSVRPTFSIIVPIYNTPLDLLEKMVSSVRNQWYPDWELLLVNDASPLKETAAALDAFDDTRISVIHLDRNQGIAGATNAGIERAANDYIVFLDHDDELTDDCLFELAKCINADDPDFIYSDEDKLTPEGRFSQAHFKPDWSPDTMMGTMYTCHVACVRLSVARKLGGLRGEFNGCQDWDFVLRLTEITSKISHIPKVLYHWRIIPASCASDLTAKPYVLAASKAVRESALKRRGLNGIVEPLPNHPGFFRINYAPQGNPLISIIIPTRDNQAFLQRCVESILTKTRYAHFELVIVDNGSVDAGTLVYLDQLKRNKKVKLVRHDMPFNFSQLINVGVANAKGDLLLLLNDDTEALHDGWLERMAGYAQLAHIGAVGAKLLYGDGASLQHMGVLNLNDGPMHAYMRQPKDIPGYFMRNQVDYNWLAVTGACLMIERKKYLSIGGFDETFPVAYNDVDVCMSLVEAGLYNVVCQGATLIHHESISRGIDHMDQEKLARLKRELSHLYNKHPAFFQYDPFFNINLHPNGYCFEVQN
;
A
#
# COMPACT_ATOMS: atom_id res chain seq x y z
N MET A 1 -10.00 13.15 20.99
CA MET A 1 -11.37 13.15 20.39
C MET A 1 -12.09 11.80 20.36
N TYR A 2 -11.49 10.67 20.79
CA TYR A 2 -12.15 9.34 20.86
C TYR A 2 -13.54 9.32 21.57
N GLY A 3 -13.77 10.22 22.52
CA GLY A 3 -15.06 10.36 23.21
C GLY A 3 -16.12 11.15 22.47
N ILE A 4 -15.70 12.14 21.66
CA ILE A 4 -16.63 12.93 20.84
C ILE A 4 -17.15 12.10 19.67
N ASN A 5 -16.30 11.28 19.05
CA ASN A 5 -16.70 10.36 17.98
C ASN A 5 -17.11 8.96 18.50
N ASN A 6 -17.19 8.78 19.82
CA ASN A 6 -17.61 7.55 20.51
C ASN A 6 -16.93 6.26 20.00
N SER A 7 -15.65 6.32 19.63
CA SER A 7 -14.91 5.22 19.00
C SER A 7 -14.31 4.24 20.01
N TYR A 8 -15.12 3.75 20.96
CA TYR A 8 -14.70 2.78 21.97
C TYR A 8 -14.96 1.34 21.51
N HIS A 9 -14.06 0.42 21.86
CA HIS A 9 -14.26 -1.02 21.66
C HIS A 9 -15.12 -1.62 22.79
N GLU A 10 -15.84 -2.73 22.54
CA GLU A 10 -16.74 -3.39 23.52
C GLU A 10 -16.08 -3.82 24.85
N HIS A 11 -14.76 -3.98 24.87
CA HIS A 11 -13.99 -4.33 26.07
C HIS A 11 -12.98 -3.24 26.47
N GLY A 12 -13.12 -2.06 25.85
CA GLY A 12 -12.29 -0.90 26.12
C GLY A 12 -12.85 -0.04 27.25
N VAL A 13 -12.00 0.81 27.80
CA VAL A 13 -12.44 1.86 28.74
C VAL A 13 -13.18 2.93 27.94
N VAL A 14 -14.47 3.10 28.23
CA VAL A 14 -15.32 4.16 27.67
C VAL A 14 -15.21 5.40 28.57
N THR A 15 -15.12 6.60 28.00
CA THR A 15 -15.33 7.83 28.78
C THR A 15 -16.78 8.25 28.66
N PHE A 16 -17.45 8.39 29.80
CA PHE A 16 -18.84 8.83 29.86
C PHE A 16 -18.99 10.28 29.43
N GLY A 17 -20.11 10.60 28.77
CA GLY A 17 -20.49 11.99 28.49
C GLY A 17 -20.88 12.74 29.77
N ARG A 18 -20.86 14.07 29.72
CA ARG A 18 -21.18 14.94 30.87
C ARG A 18 -22.51 14.59 31.55
N LEU A 19 -23.59 14.62 30.78
CA LEU A 19 -24.94 14.36 31.27
C LEU A 19 -25.08 12.91 31.78
N GLU A 20 -24.36 11.99 31.18
CA GLU A 20 -24.32 10.59 31.61
C GLU A 20 -23.64 10.45 32.97
N LEU A 21 -22.50 11.13 33.20
CA LEU A 21 -21.84 11.18 34.50
C LEU A 21 -22.74 11.79 35.58
N HIS A 22 -23.41 12.90 35.29
CA HIS A 22 -24.38 13.49 36.22
C HIS A 22 -25.52 12.50 36.55
N ALA A 23 -26.05 11.80 35.55
CA ALA A 23 -27.10 10.80 35.77
C ALA A 23 -26.61 9.60 36.59
N VAL A 24 -25.36 9.15 36.39
CA VAL A 24 -24.74 8.08 37.17
C VAL A 24 -24.58 8.50 38.64
N LEU A 25 -24.07 9.70 38.90
CA LEU A 25 -23.88 10.23 40.25
C LEU A 25 -25.22 10.44 40.97
N ALA A 26 -26.23 10.98 40.28
CA ALA A 26 -27.57 11.13 40.82
C ALA A 26 -28.20 9.77 41.20
N ARG A 27 -28.06 8.74 40.35
CA ARG A 27 -28.52 7.37 40.68
C ARG A 27 -27.78 6.76 41.87
N ALA A 28 -26.53 7.15 42.10
CA ALA A 28 -25.74 6.72 43.25
C ALA A 28 -26.06 7.50 44.55
N GLY A 29 -27.03 8.43 44.51
CA GLY A 29 -27.51 9.17 45.68
C GLY A 29 -26.78 10.49 45.94
N PHE A 30 -26.00 11.00 44.99
CA PHE A 30 -25.40 12.33 45.08
C PHE A 30 -26.37 13.39 44.55
N ASN A 31 -26.92 14.20 45.45
CA ASN A 31 -27.96 15.19 45.13
C ASN A 31 -27.37 16.52 44.62
N PHE A 32 -26.10 16.78 44.92
CA PHE A 32 -25.34 17.94 44.45
C PHE A 32 -24.10 17.48 43.67
N CYS A 33 -23.86 18.09 42.50
CA CYS A 33 -22.71 17.80 41.65
C CYS A 33 -22.28 19.05 40.88
N GLU A 34 -20.98 19.38 40.92
CA GLU A 34 -20.36 20.45 40.13
C GLU A 34 -19.34 19.87 39.14
N ASP A 35 -19.42 20.33 37.89
CA ASP A 35 -18.59 19.93 36.76
C ASP A 35 -17.59 21.03 36.35
N TYR A 36 -16.31 20.77 36.59
CA TYR A 36 -15.22 21.64 36.18
C TYR A 36 -14.61 21.12 34.87
N LEU A 37 -14.19 22.04 34.00
CA LEU A 37 -13.55 21.72 32.72
C LEU A 37 -12.02 21.83 32.85
N PRO A 38 -11.29 20.71 33.00
CA PRO A 38 -9.83 20.69 32.93
C PRO A 38 -9.36 20.88 31.48
N LEU A 39 -8.37 21.74 31.26
CA LEU A 39 -7.86 22.07 29.93
C LEU A 39 -6.34 21.83 29.85
N PRO A 40 -5.84 21.13 28.81
CA PRO A 40 -6.61 20.52 27.73
C PRO A 40 -7.31 19.20 28.12
N ASP A 41 -6.84 18.53 29.18
CA ASP A 41 -7.38 17.26 29.67
C ASP A 41 -7.10 17.08 31.19
N TYR A 42 -7.81 16.16 31.86
CA TYR A 42 -7.73 15.92 33.32
C TYR A 42 -6.40 15.38 33.83
N LYS A 43 -5.55 14.83 32.97
CA LYS A 43 -4.28 14.21 33.38
C LYS A 43 -3.25 15.23 33.85
N LEU A 44 -3.09 16.32 33.09
CA LEU A 44 -2.14 17.40 33.37
C LEU A 44 -2.75 18.76 32.96
N PRO A 45 -3.87 19.19 33.57
CA PRO A 45 -4.50 20.44 33.18
C PRO A 45 -3.66 21.64 33.57
N VAL A 46 -3.52 22.59 32.65
CA VAL A 46 -2.90 23.90 32.89
C VAL A 46 -3.94 24.96 33.23
N SER A 47 -5.19 24.75 32.83
CA SER A 47 -6.31 25.58 33.24
C SER A 47 -7.46 24.70 33.74
N VAL A 48 -8.22 25.20 34.70
CA VAL A 48 -9.46 24.57 35.17
C VAL A 48 -10.54 25.65 35.19
N VAL A 49 -11.55 25.49 34.34
CA VAL A 49 -12.68 26.42 34.25
C VAL A 49 -13.83 25.92 35.12
N THR A 50 -14.39 26.81 35.95
CA THR A 50 -15.46 26.48 36.89
C THR A 50 -16.81 26.42 36.18
N PRO A 51 -17.85 25.78 36.79
CA PRO A 51 -19.22 25.81 36.25
C PRO A 51 -19.69 27.22 35.89
N HIS A 52 -19.50 28.16 36.80
CA HIS A 52 -19.92 29.55 36.59
C HIS A 52 -19.11 30.23 35.47
N GLY A 53 -17.82 29.90 35.34
CA GLY A 53 -16.93 30.40 34.31
C GLY A 53 -17.34 29.98 32.90
N TRP A 54 -17.51 28.68 32.64
CA TRP A 54 -17.89 28.24 31.28
C TRP A 54 -19.36 28.56 30.94
N GLN A 55 -20.23 28.74 31.93
CA GLN A 55 -21.63 29.12 31.68
C GLN A 55 -21.81 30.61 31.35
N ASN A 56 -21.06 31.50 32.01
CA ASN A 56 -21.32 32.95 31.96
C ASN A 56 -20.16 33.77 31.39
N HIS A 57 -18.96 33.18 31.32
CA HIS A 57 -17.73 33.83 30.88
C HIS A 57 -16.97 33.00 29.82
N ALA A 58 -17.67 32.14 29.06
CA ALA A 58 -17.05 31.29 28.05
C ALA A 58 -16.20 32.08 27.04
N LEU A 59 -16.73 33.20 26.54
CA LEU A 59 -16.03 34.07 25.59
C LEU A 59 -14.77 34.69 26.20
N ASP A 60 -14.87 35.19 27.43
CA ASP A 60 -13.75 35.78 28.16
C ASP A 60 -12.62 34.76 28.45
N LEU A 61 -12.98 33.48 28.56
CA LEU A 61 -12.06 32.39 28.92
C LEU A 61 -11.65 31.52 27.73
N ALA A 62 -12.21 31.73 26.53
CA ALA A 62 -11.87 30.99 25.32
C ALA A 62 -10.35 30.98 25.02
N PRO A 63 -9.61 32.10 25.19
CA PRO A 63 -8.16 32.10 25.01
C PRO A 63 -7.42 31.06 25.88
N LEU A 64 -7.87 30.82 27.12
CA LEU A 64 -7.26 29.81 27.99
C LEU A 64 -7.41 28.39 27.44
N ALA A 65 -8.53 28.11 26.76
CA ALA A 65 -8.78 26.82 26.14
C ALA A 65 -7.99 26.66 24.84
N VAL A 66 -8.04 27.67 23.97
CA VAL A 66 -7.32 27.66 22.69
C VAL A 66 -5.81 27.53 22.92
N GLU A 67 -5.23 28.30 23.85
CA GLU A 67 -3.80 28.24 24.13
C GLU A 67 -3.38 26.94 24.84
N SER A 68 -4.31 26.20 25.45
CA SER A 68 -4.00 24.92 26.08
C SER A 68 -3.92 23.75 25.10
N ALA A 69 -4.43 23.90 23.86
CA ALA A 69 -4.61 22.83 22.90
C ALA A 69 -3.32 22.04 22.61
N HIS A 70 -2.21 22.74 22.38
CA HIS A 70 -0.90 22.14 22.08
C HIS A 70 -0.32 21.30 23.23
N LYS A 71 -0.88 21.38 24.44
CA LYS A 71 -0.42 20.63 25.61
C LYS A 71 -1.09 19.26 25.76
N ASP A 72 -2.04 18.92 24.88
CA ASP A 72 -2.68 17.60 24.89
C ASP A 72 -1.71 16.51 24.41
N GLN A 73 -1.20 15.72 25.35
CA GLN A 73 -0.31 14.59 25.06
C GLN A 73 -1.02 13.41 24.36
N GLN A 74 -2.34 13.44 24.27
CA GLN A 74 -3.15 12.47 23.52
C GLN A 74 -3.50 12.97 22.11
N GLY A 75 -2.93 14.10 21.69
CA GLY A 75 -3.12 14.68 20.37
C GLY A 75 -2.79 13.69 19.24
N ILE A 76 -3.58 13.76 18.17
CA ILE A 76 -3.35 12.95 16.97
C ILE A 76 -2.18 13.58 16.21
N VAL A 77 -1.18 12.76 15.86
CA VAL A 77 0.04 13.19 15.16
C VAL A 77 -0.26 13.84 13.81
N GLU A 78 -1.38 13.45 13.19
CA GLU A 78 -1.86 13.98 11.91
C GLU A 78 -3.21 14.66 12.11
N SER A 79 -3.23 15.99 11.99
CA SER A 79 -4.46 16.80 12.06
C SER A 79 -4.86 17.24 10.66
N ILE A 80 -6.15 17.11 10.32
CA ILE A 80 -6.70 17.58 9.02
C ILE A 80 -7.27 19.01 9.10
N PHE A 81 -7.40 19.57 10.31
CA PHE A 81 -7.83 20.94 10.58
C PHE A 81 -7.09 21.51 11.81
N SER A 82 -7.18 22.83 12.07
CA SER A 82 -6.58 23.43 13.28
C SER A 82 -7.43 23.17 14.51
N LEU A 83 -6.81 22.57 15.52
CA LEU A 83 -7.44 22.37 16.82
C LEU A 83 -7.73 23.69 17.51
N GLU A 84 -6.85 24.68 17.37
CA GLU A 84 -6.99 26.03 17.94
C GLU A 84 -8.25 26.72 17.39
N GLN A 85 -8.45 26.72 16.07
CA GLN A 85 -9.65 27.28 15.45
C GLN A 85 -10.91 26.48 15.80
N GLY A 86 -10.81 25.15 15.85
CA GLY A 86 -11.91 24.27 16.26
C GLY A 86 -12.37 24.53 17.69
N ILE A 87 -11.42 24.56 18.64
CA ILE A 87 -11.68 24.88 20.06
C ILE A 87 -12.23 26.29 20.18
N ASN A 88 -11.65 27.26 19.48
CA ASN A 88 -12.15 28.63 19.49
C ASN A 88 -13.64 28.69 19.11
N ASN A 89 -14.01 28.03 18.01
CA ASN A 89 -15.39 27.95 17.56
C ASN A 89 -16.30 27.26 18.59
N ILE A 90 -15.87 26.14 19.18
CA ILE A 90 -16.63 25.42 20.21
C ILE A 90 -16.95 26.33 21.41
N TRP A 91 -15.94 27.05 21.89
CA TRP A 91 -16.09 27.95 23.04
C TRP A 91 -16.96 29.17 22.73
N HIS A 92 -16.80 29.76 21.54
CA HIS A 92 -17.60 30.89 21.10
C HIS A 92 -19.09 30.54 20.91
N ASN A 93 -19.39 29.28 20.61
CA ASN A 93 -20.77 28.79 20.47
C ASN A 93 -21.35 28.27 21.80
N GLY A 94 -20.63 28.37 22.92
CA GLY A 94 -21.10 27.88 24.21
C GLY A 94 -21.21 26.36 24.31
N LEU A 95 -20.52 25.62 23.42
CA LEU A 95 -20.57 24.15 23.35
C LEU A 95 -19.44 23.47 24.14
N ALA A 96 -18.64 24.24 24.87
CA ALA A 96 -17.42 23.76 25.54
C ALA A 96 -17.69 22.59 26.51
N ALA A 97 -18.68 22.70 27.38
CA ALA A 97 -18.99 21.65 28.35
C ALA A 97 -19.65 20.42 27.69
N ASP A 98 -20.41 20.61 26.62
CA ASP A 98 -21.14 19.53 25.95
C ASP A 98 -20.24 18.67 25.05
N LEU A 99 -19.18 19.28 24.50
CA LEU A 99 -18.16 18.60 23.69
C LEU A 99 -16.89 18.24 24.47
N ALA A 100 -16.81 18.59 25.76
CA ALA A 100 -15.71 18.16 26.60
C ALA A 100 -15.70 16.64 26.75
N ASN A 101 -14.52 16.04 26.59
CA ASN A 101 -14.30 14.61 26.75
C ASN A 101 -13.78 14.24 28.14
N SER A 102 -13.66 15.20 29.07
CA SER A 102 -13.11 15.01 30.41
C SER A 102 -13.56 16.10 31.37
N PHE A 103 -13.79 15.69 32.63
CA PHE A 103 -14.39 16.52 33.67
C PHE A 103 -13.73 16.25 35.01
N LEU A 104 -13.61 17.29 35.84
CA LEU A 104 -13.37 17.15 37.27
C LEU A 104 -14.72 17.33 37.98
N MET A 105 -15.24 16.27 38.60
CA MET A 105 -16.54 16.26 39.25
C MET A 105 -16.38 16.33 40.76
N VAL A 106 -17.11 17.24 41.42
CA VAL A 106 -17.25 17.24 42.87
C VAL A 106 -18.71 17.02 43.24
N ALA A 107 -18.97 15.98 44.03
CA ALA A 107 -20.33 15.56 44.35
C ALA A 107 -20.50 15.23 45.84
N THR A 108 -21.67 15.51 46.39
CA THR A 108 -22.06 15.16 47.77
C THR A 108 -23.53 14.71 47.82
N GLN A 109 -23.86 13.90 48.83
CA GLN A 109 -25.23 13.43 49.07
C GLN A 109 -26.10 14.51 49.71
N ASP A 110 -25.49 15.41 50.47
CA ASP A 110 -26.14 16.57 51.08
C ASP A 110 -26.12 17.78 50.14
N ASP A 111 -27.06 18.71 50.29
CA ASP A 111 -26.98 20.01 49.62
C ASP A 111 -25.74 20.78 50.12
N ALA A 112 -24.91 21.25 49.19
CA ALA A 112 -23.71 22.03 49.50
C ALA A 112 -23.68 23.34 48.70
N PRO A 113 -23.05 24.41 49.24
CA PRO A 113 -22.78 25.61 48.47
C PRO A 113 -21.69 25.36 47.42
N PRO A 114 -21.67 26.13 46.31
CA PRO A 114 -20.62 26.04 45.29
C PRO A 114 -19.21 26.20 45.85
N LEU A 115 -18.30 25.28 45.51
CA LEU A 115 -16.94 25.23 46.07
C LEU A 115 -16.10 26.43 45.66
N THR A 116 -16.32 26.92 44.45
CA THR A 116 -15.57 28.02 43.84
C THR A 116 -16.47 29.22 43.59
N THR A 117 -17.24 29.60 44.60
CA THR A 117 -18.11 30.78 44.55
C THR A 117 -17.31 32.03 44.17
N GLY A 118 -17.72 32.73 43.12
CA GLY A 118 -17.06 33.96 42.66
C GLY A 118 -15.74 33.75 41.89
N ILE A 119 -15.43 32.53 41.45
CA ILE A 119 -14.24 32.23 40.64
C ILE A 119 -14.68 31.65 39.29
N ALA A 120 -14.14 32.19 38.20
CA ALA A 120 -14.41 31.75 36.82
C ALA A 120 -13.42 30.68 36.34
N ALA A 121 -12.14 30.81 36.64
CA ALA A 121 -11.11 29.86 36.22
C ALA A 121 -9.86 29.93 37.09
N PHE A 122 -9.07 28.86 37.03
CA PHE A 122 -7.70 28.78 37.51
C PHE A 122 -6.77 28.49 36.34
N HIS A 123 -5.57 29.07 36.35
CA HIS A 123 -4.51 28.80 35.39
C HIS A 123 -3.18 28.62 36.12
N TYR A 124 -2.37 27.66 35.70
CA TYR A 124 -1.14 27.28 36.37
C TYR A 124 0.02 27.28 35.38
N SER A 125 1.17 27.79 35.81
CA SER A 125 2.39 27.60 35.04
C SER A 125 2.95 26.20 35.27
N ASP A 126 3.16 25.48 34.18
CA ASP A 126 3.68 24.12 34.12
C ASP A 126 5.16 24.10 33.72
N SER A 127 5.79 22.94 33.93
CA SER A 127 7.19 22.71 33.50
C SER A 127 8.23 23.67 34.10
N ARG A 128 7.89 24.41 35.17
CA ARG A 128 8.81 25.28 35.92
C ARG A 128 9.22 24.67 37.25
N LEU A 129 10.44 25.00 37.71
CA LEU A 129 10.88 24.75 39.08
C LEU A 129 9.87 25.33 40.09
N PRO A 130 9.67 24.70 41.27
CA PRO A 130 8.66 25.14 42.23
C PRO A 130 8.68 26.65 42.57
N ARG A 131 9.88 27.25 42.70
CA ARG A 131 10.06 28.69 42.98
C ARG A 131 9.62 29.63 41.84
N TYR A 132 9.46 29.10 40.64
CA TYR A 132 9.07 29.80 39.41
C TYR A 132 7.64 29.49 38.98
N ARG A 133 6.91 28.70 39.77
CA ARG A 133 5.50 28.39 39.53
C ARG A 133 4.58 29.53 39.96
N LYS A 134 3.51 29.69 39.20
CA LYS A 134 2.46 30.68 39.36
C LYS A 134 1.12 29.98 39.30
N ALA A 135 0.23 30.35 40.20
CA ALA A 135 -1.19 30.05 40.12
C ALA A 135 -1.94 31.38 39.90
N THR A 136 -2.73 31.43 38.85
CA THR A 136 -3.53 32.58 38.46
C THR A 136 -5.00 32.23 38.64
N THR A 137 -5.72 33.08 39.35
CA THR A 137 -7.16 32.95 39.57
C THR A 137 -7.88 34.07 38.84
N PHE A 138 -8.88 33.70 38.04
CA PHE A 138 -9.82 34.61 37.39
C PHE A 138 -11.06 34.72 38.28
N ALA A 139 -11.17 35.80 39.04
CA ALA A 139 -12.29 36.04 39.96
C ALA A 139 -13.37 36.89 39.28
N ILE A 140 -14.62 36.67 39.69
CA ILE A 140 -15.80 37.37 39.16
C ILE A 140 -16.10 38.54 40.09
N LYS A 141 -16.10 39.74 39.53
CA LYS A 141 -16.41 40.97 40.25
C LYS A 141 -17.93 41.09 40.48
N PRO A 142 -18.38 41.80 41.53
CA PRO A 142 -19.80 42.03 41.78
C PRO A 142 -20.57 42.65 40.61
N GLU A 143 -19.89 43.46 39.79
CA GLU A 143 -20.42 44.08 38.58
C GLU A 143 -20.46 43.18 37.33
N GLY A 144 -20.03 41.91 37.44
CA GLY A 144 -20.11 40.92 36.36
C GLY A 144 -18.90 40.86 35.41
N GLY A 145 -17.80 41.58 35.69
CA GLY A 145 -16.53 41.46 34.96
C GLY A 145 -15.53 40.51 35.64
N LEU A 146 -14.38 40.24 35.02
CA LEU A 146 -13.31 39.43 35.60
C LEU A 146 -12.19 40.28 36.22
N SER A 147 -11.53 39.77 37.26
CA SER A 147 -10.23 40.23 37.77
C SER A 147 -9.22 39.08 37.80
N VAL A 148 -7.95 39.40 37.62
CA VAL A 148 -6.86 38.42 37.64
C VAL A 148 -6.07 38.56 38.93
N HIS A 149 -5.83 37.44 39.61
CA HIS A 149 -5.04 37.37 40.83
C HIS A 149 -3.97 36.28 40.68
N ALA A 150 -2.71 36.70 40.65
CA ALA A 150 -1.56 35.82 40.55
C ALA A 150 -0.90 35.58 41.92
N VAL A 151 -0.61 34.33 42.26
CA VAL A 151 0.13 33.93 43.46
C VAL A 151 1.36 33.12 43.07
N LYS A 152 2.51 33.45 43.68
CA LYS A 152 3.78 32.74 43.49
C LYS A 152 3.90 31.51 44.39
N GLY A 153 4.56 30.47 43.90
CA GLY A 153 4.82 29.23 44.66
C GLY A 153 6.03 29.27 45.60
N GLY A 154 6.95 30.25 45.47
CA GLY A 154 8.20 30.33 46.25
C GLY A 154 8.23 31.46 47.28
N THR A 155 9.08 31.35 48.32
CA THR A 155 9.37 32.41 49.30
C THR A 155 10.48 33.34 48.79
N ASP A 156 10.39 34.65 49.07
CA ASP A 156 11.31 35.70 48.57
C ASP A 156 12.80 35.52 48.97
N HIS A 157 13.13 34.55 49.85
CA HIS A 157 14.48 34.36 50.39
C HIS A 157 15.45 33.55 49.50
N GLU A 158 15.06 33.13 48.29
CA GLU A 158 15.92 32.42 47.32
C GLU A 158 16.24 33.23 46.04
N LEU A 159 16.08 34.56 46.04
CA LEU A 159 16.33 35.44 44.88
C LEU A 159 17.82 35.74 44.62
N THR A 160 18.67 34.72 44.56
CA THR A 160 20.10 34.84 44.17
C THR A 160 20.41 34.28 42.77
N ALA A 161 19.39 33.92 41.99
CA ALA A 161 19.55 33.38 40.63
C ALA A 161 19.54 34.47 39.54
N ALA A 162 20.15 34.20 38.38
CA ALA A 162 20.36 35.12 37.25
C ALA A 162 19.09 35.63 36.52
N ILE A 163 17.89 35.37 37.04
CA ILE A 163 16.59 35.85 36.52
C ILE A 163 15.69 36.11 37.72
N HIS A 164 14.97 37.25 37.72
CA HIS A 164 13.97 37.59 38.73
C HIS A 164 12.54 37.40 38.21
N HIS A 165 11.71 36.71 38.98
CA HIS A 165 10.26 36.61 38.76
C HIS A 165 9.54 37.74 39.52
N VAL A 166 8.90 38.66 38.83
CA VAL A 166 8.17 39.80 39.41
C VAL A 166 6.69 39.46 39.52
N ALA A 167 6.03 39.86 40.63
CA ALA A 167 4.59 39.67 40.75
C ALA A 167 3.90 40.71 39.87
N SER A 168 3.28 40.30 38.76
CA SER A 168 2.42 41.19 38.00
C SER A 168 1.04 41.26 38.68
N ARG A 169 0.53 42.48 38.87
CA ARG A 169 -0.86 42.71 39.28
C ARG A 169 -1.56 43.20 38.03
N ASP A 170 -2.05 42.26 37.23
CA ASP A 170 -2.60 42.58 35.92
C ASP A 170 -4.10 42.81 36.01
N ASP A 171 -4.56 43.88 35.38
CA ASP A 171 -5.97 44.04 35.05
C ASP A 171 -6.39 42.93 34.07
N PHE A 172 -7.65 42.50 34.15
CA PHE A 172 -8.19 41.60 33.13
C PHE A 172 -8.43 42.42 31.85
N TYR A 173 -7.75 42.04 30.77
CA TYR A 173 -7.98 42.60 29.45
C TYR A 173 -8.86 41.66 28.63
N ARG A 174 -9.86 42.22 27.94
CA ARG A 174 -10.76 41.48 27.04
C ARG A 174 -10.32 41.69 25.59
N GLY A 175 -10.23 40.61 24.82
CA GLY A 175 -9.88 40.64 23.40
C GLY A 175 -9.13 39.38 22.95
N ASP A 176 -8.59 39.43 21.73
CA ASP A 176 -7.81 38.34 21.14
C ASP A 176 -6.31 38.57 21.35
N THR A 177 -5.56 37.49 21.57
CA THR A 177 -4.10 37.60 21.66
C THR A 177 -3.49 37.84 20.28
N LEU A 178 -2.38 38.58 20.22
CA LEU A 178 -1.64 38.80 18.98
C LEU A 178 -1.12 37.46 18.40
N TRP A 179 -0.95 36.45 19.24
CA TRP A 179 -0.70 35.08 18.81
C TRP A 179 -1.85 34.48 17.99
N PHE A 180 -3.12 34.79 18.31
CA PHE A 180 -4.25 34.26 17.56
C PHE A 180 -4.34 34.86 16.14
N ASP A 181 -3.83 36.09 15.93
CA ASP A 181 -3.64 36.65 14.59
C ASP A 181 -2.72 35.77 13.73
N LEU A 182 -1.63 35.25 14.31
CA LEU A 182 -0.76 34.27 13.63
C LEU A 182 -1.51 32.99 13.29
N VAL A 183 -2.27 32.43 14.25
CA VAL A 183 -3.09 31.22 14.04
C VAL A 183 -4.02 31.42 12.84
N ASN A 184 -4.62 32.60 12.69
CA ASN A 184 -5.48 32.89 11.55
C ASN A 184 -4.70 32.92 10.22
N ILE A 185 -3.50 33.49 10.20
CA ILE A 185 -2.62 33.54 9.01
C ILE A 185 -2.23 32.13 8.58
N ILE A 186 -1.64 31.34 9.48
CA ILE A 186 -1.05 30.02 9.13
C ILE A 186 -2.08 28.93 8.86
N ASN A 187 -3.37 29.22 9.10
CA ASN A 187 -4.48 28.35 8.76
C ASN A 187 -5.10 28.67 7.39
N GLN A 188 -4.75 29.80 6.76
CA GLN A 188 -5.07 30.02 5.36
C GLN A 188 -4.23 29.11 4.47
N PRO A 189 -4.79 28.50 3.42
CA PRO A 189 -3.99 27.82 2.40
C PRO A 189 -2.94 28.77 1.80
N ASP A 190 -1.73 28.27 1.57
CA ASP A 190 -0.68 29.02 0.87
C ASP A 190 -0.29 30.37 1.50
N TRP A 191 -0.30 30.43 2.84
CA TRP A 191 0.31 31.53 3.59
C TRP A 191 1.79 31.73 3.19
N ARG A 192 2.25 32.97 3.19
CA ARG A 192 3.60 33.35 2.76
C ARG A 192 4.46 33.72 3.96
N LEU A 193 5.78 33.65 3.77
CA LEU A 193 6.73 34.15 4.76
C LEU A 193 6.49 35.64 5.06
N SER A 194 6.12 36.43 4.04
CA SER A 194 5.78 37.86 4.18
C SER A 194 4.58 38.10 5.11
N ASP A 195 3.58 37.22 5.12
CA ASP A 195 2.38 37.38 5.96
C ASP A 195 2.76 37.24 7.44
N ILE A 196 3.63 36.27 7.75
CA ILE A 196 4.22 36.10 9.09
C ILE A 196 5.19 37.25 9.39
N GLY A 197 5.95 37.71 8.39
CA GLY A 197 6.84 38.86 8.50
C GLY A 197 6.11 40.14 8.90
N ASP A 198 4.95 40.42 8.29
CA ASP A 198 4.11 41.59 8.61
C ASP A 198 3.55 41.49 10.03
N TRP A 199 3.08 40.31 10.43
CA TRP A 199 2.66 40.04 11.80
C TRP A 199 3.81 40.28 12.81
N ALA A 200 4.98 39.69 12.56
CA ALA A 200 6.14 39.83 13.43
C ALA A 200 6.64 41.28 13.48
N ARG A 201 6.60 42.01 12.35
CA ARG A 201 6.98 43.42 12.28
C ARG A 201 6.07 44.28 13.16
N SER A 202 4.76 44.07 13.09
CA SER A 202 3.79 44.82 13.91
C SER A 202 4.04 44.66 15.42
N TRP A 203 4.46 43.45 15.84
CA TRP A 203 4.84 43.15 17.21
C TRP A 203 6.18 43.77 17.60
N ILE A 204 7.21 43.62 16.77
CA ILE A 204 8.56 44.13 17.05
C ILE A 204 8.58 45.67 17.09
N ASP A 205 7.83 46.32 16.20
CA ASP A 205 7.67 47.78 16.20
C ASP A 205 7.01 48.26 17.50
N LEU A 206 5.96 47.56 17.96
CA LEU A 206 5.31 47.84 19.23
C LEU A 206 6.31 47.73 20.39
N LEU A 207 7.15 46.69 20.41
CA LEU A 207 8.19 46.50 21.43
C LEU A 207 9.19 47.65 21.46
N LEU A 208 9.71 48.04 20.29
CA LEU A 208 10.69 49.13 20.17
C LEU A 208 10.09 50.46 20.63
N VAL A 209 8.87 50.78 20.20
CA VAL A 209 8.16 51.99 20.60
C VAL A 209 7.92 52.03 22.11
N ARG A 210 7.47 50.91 22.70
CA ARG A 210 7.20 50.81 24.15
C ARG A 210 8.47 50.83 24.99
N ALA A 211 9.58 50.33 24.44
CA ALA A 211 10.91 50.43 25.05
C ALA A 211 11.55 51.82 24.89
N GLY A 212 10.93 52.75 24.16
CA GLY A 212 11.49 54.09 23.89
C GLY A 212 12.69 54.07 22.93
N LEU A 213 12.77 53.05 22.08
CA LEU A 213 13.84 52.85 21.10
C LEU A 213 13.37 53.24 19.69
N PRO A 214 14.27 53.71 18.82
CA PRO A 214 13.93 53.93 17.41
C PRO A 214 13.60 52.60 16.72
N ILE A 215 12.71 52.63 15.73
CA ILE A 215 12.41 51.46 14.89
C ILE A 215 13.62 51.18 14.00
N ALA A 216 14.49 50.28 14.45
CA ALA A 216 15.69 49.84 13.75
C ALA A 216 15.90 48.33 13.96
N TYR A 217 15.96 47.57 12.86
CA TYR A 217 16.08 46.10 12.86
C TYR A 217 17.54 45.65 12.91
N GLU A 218 18.26 46.06 13.95
CA GLU A 218 19.66 45.69 14.17
C GLU A 218 19.78 44.60 15.24
N ARG A 219 20.63 43.59 14.99
CA ARG A 219 20.85 42.44 15.87
C ARG A 219 21.15 42.81 17.33
N ASN A 220 21.95 43.85 17.53
CA ASN A 220 22.54 44.19 18.83
C ASN A 220 21.77 45.30 19.58
N VAL A 221 20.60 45.72 19.09
CA VAL A 221 19.75 46.67 19.82
C VAL A 221 19.25 46.01 21.10
N VAL A 222 19.73 46.53 22.24
CA VAL A 222 19.40 46.03 23.58
C VAL A 222 18.05 46.57 24.02
N ILE A 223 17.16 45.69 24.46
CA ILE A 223 15.84 46.04 25.02
C ILE A 223 15.89 45.96 26.56
N PRO A 224 15.10 46.75 27.32
CA PRO A 224 15.10 46.67 28.77
C PRO A 224 14.80 45.25 29.27
N ASN A 225 15.53 44.80 30.29
CA ASN A 225 15.53 43.42 30.77
C ASN A 225 14.16 42.87 31.23
N GLY A 226 13.17 43.74 31.50
CA GLY A 226 11.80 43.36 31.84
C GLY A 226 10.92 42.96 30.65
N TYR A 227 11.40 43.13 29.41
CA TYR A 227 10.66 42.75 28.19
C TYR A 227 10.88 41.28 27.78
N GLN A 228 11.47 40.46 28.67
CA GLN A 228 11.72 39.05 28.41
C GLN A 228 10.44 38.33 27.95
N ASP A 229 9.29 38.61 28.57
CA ASP A 229 7.98 38.01 28.28
C ASP A 229 7.07 38.84 27.38
N ALA A 230 7.61 39.86 26.72
CA ALA A 230 6.84 40.68 25.80
C ALA A 230 6.61 39.94 24.46
N LEU A 231 6.09 38.71 24.53
CA LEU A 231 5.89 37.78 23.42
C LEU A 231 4.46 37.88 22.88
N PRO A 232 4.18 37.43 21.63
CA PRO A 232 2.88 37.63 20.99
C PRO A 232 1.68 37.03 21.74
N PHE A 233 1.85 35.92 22.45
CA PHE A 233 0.78 35.31 23.27
C PHE A 233 0.55 36.03 24.62
N ASN A 234 1.42 36.98 24.98
CA ASN A 234 1.30 37.85 26.16
C ASN A 234 0.90 39.29 25.79
N ILE A 235 0.34 39.48 24.59
CA ILE A 235 -0.18 40.75 24.08
C ILE A 235 -1.61 40.52 23.62
N ILE A 236 -2.52 41.36 24.11
CA ILE A 236 -3.93 41.29 23.78
C ILE A 236 -4.39 42.55 23.05
N ARG A 237 -5.16 42.36 21.99
CA ARG A 237 -5.82 43.44 21.25
C ARG A 237 -7.19 43.67 21.86
N GLN A 238 -7.32 44.77 22.59
CA GLN A 238 -8.58 45.18 23.19
C GLN A 238 -9.59 45.64 22.11
N GLU A 239 -10.88 45.67 22.45
CA GLU A 239 -11.96 46.09 21.52
C GLU A 239 -11.75 47.49 20.92
N ASN A 240 -11.05 48.38 21.63
CA ASN A 240 -10.70 49.73 21.16
C ASN A 240 -9.50 49.75 20.19
N GLY A 241 -8.91 48.60 19.87
CA GLY A 241 -7.74 48.42 19.02
C GLY A 241 -6.39 48.57 19.74
N GLU A 242 -6.38 48.87 21.04
CA GLU A 242 -5.15 49.02 21.83
C GLU A 242 -4.49 47.65 22.10
N LEU A 243 -3.17 47.60 21.91
CA LEU A 243 -2.34 46.44 22.26
C LEU A 243 -1.75 46.61 23.66
N SER A 244 -2.15 45.72 24.56
CA SER A 244 -1.74 45.70 25.97
C SER A 244 -0.91 44.47 26.28
N PHE A 245 0.20 44.68 26.99
CA PHE A 245 1.00 43.59 27.56
C PHE A 245 0.35 43.08 28.84
N PHE A 246 0.35 41.78 29.02
CA PHE A 246 -0.02 41.12 30.26
C PHE A 246 0.99 39.99 30.55
N ASP A 247 1.01 39.46 31.78
CA ASP A 247 1.91 38.34 32.14
C ASP A 247 3.41 38.65 31.91
N GLN A 248 3.84 39.90 32.16
CA GLN A 248 5.26 40.29 32.12
C GLN A 248 5.95 39.93 33.44
N GLU A 249 6.52 38.72 33.52
CA GLU A 249 6.97 38.16 34.78
C GLU A 249 8.48 38.13 34.97
N TRP A 250 9.24 38.04 33.88
CA TRP A 250 10.70 37.86 33.96
C TRP A 250 11.47 39.17 33.78
N VAL A 251 12.42 39.39 34.70
CA VAL A 251 13.52 40.34 34.52
C VAL A 251 14.81 39.54 34.39
N SER A 252 15.41 39.54 33.20
CA SER A 252 16.67 38.85 32.91
C SER A 252 17.88 39.60 33.48
N HIS A 253 18.92 38.89 33.94
CA HIS A 253 20.24 39.51 34.19
C HIS A 253 21.21 39.36 33.01
N GLU A 254 20.93 38.48 32.04
CA GLU A 254 21.62 38.46 30.76
C GLU A 254 21.10 39.61 29.87
N VAL A 255 21.99 40.19 29.06
CA VAL A 255 21.63 41.20 28.07
C VAL A 255 20.72 40.57 27.02
N ILE A 256 19.55 41.16 26.79
CA ILE A 256 18.60 40.72 25.77
C ILE A 256 18.54 41.71 24.62
N SER A 257 18.65 41.21 23.39
CA SER A 257 18.49 42.02 22.19
C SER A 257 17.10 41.85 21.59
N ILE A 258 16.66 42.83 20.80
CA ILE A 258 15.39 42.75 20.08
C ILE A 258 15.34 41.56 19.12
N ALA A 259 16.47 41.21 18.48
CA ALA A 259 16.56 40.04 17.60
C ALA A 259 16.40 38.72 18.37
N TYR A 260 16.98 38.61 19.58
CA TYR A 260 16.77 37.45 20.45
C TYR A 260 15.32 37.34 20.92
N ILE A 261 14.71 38.45 21.35
CA ILE A 261 13.29 38.46 21.73
C ILE A 261 12.42 38.08 20.53
N GLY A 262 12.70 38.63 19.34
CA GLY A 262 12.05 38.27 18.09
C GLY A 262 12.11 36.76 17.80
N PHE A 263 13.31 36.18 17.88
CA PHE A 263 13.52 34.73 17.74
C PHE A 263 12.67 33.95 18.76
N ARG A 264 12.76 34.32 20.04
CA ARG A 264 12.00 33.69 21.14
C ARG A 264 10.50 33.74 20.86
N GLY A 265 9.96 34.91 20.50
CA GLY A 265 8.53 35.08 20.27
C GLY A 265 8.02 34.29 19.09
N ILE A 266 8.76 34.22 17.99
CA ILE A 266 8.35 33.42 16.82
C ILE A 266 8.38 31.93 17.17
N VAL A 267 9.49 31.42 17.70
CA VAL A 267 9.62 29.98 18.06
C VAL A 267 8.51 29.57 19.04
N HIS A 268 8.31 30.33 20.11
CA HIS A 268 7.31 29.99 21.13
C HIS A 268 5.87 30.20 20.64
N SER A 269 5.63 31.09 19.68
CA SER A 269 4.31 31.21 19.03
C SER A 269 3.97 29.97 18.20
N PHE A 270 4.94 29.43 17.45
CA PHE A 270 4.75 28.21 16.68
C PHE A 270 4.73 26.94 17.54
N LEU A 271 5.44 26.90 18.66
CA LEU A 271 5.36 25.78 19.62
C LEU A 271 3.97 25.62 20.25
N ARG A 272 3.19 26.71 20.27
CA ARG A 272 1.81 26.72 20.76
C ARG A 272 0.78 26.29 19.71
N ILE A 273 1.22 25.97 18.49
CA ILE A 273 0.37 25.59 17.36
C ILE A 273 0.48 24.08 17.11
N SER A 274 -0.64 23.38 17.13
CA SER A 274 -0.71 21.93 16.95
C SER A 274 -0.45 21.52 15.50
N SER A 275 -0.94 22.31 14.53
CA SER A 275 -0.66 22.10 13.10
C SER A 275 -0.85 23.38 12.28
N VAL A 276 -0.13 23.49 11.16
CA VAL A 276 -0.22 24.61 10.21
C VAL A 276 -0.75 24.12 8.86
N SER A 277 -1.43 25.00 8.12
CA SER A 277 -1.90 24.67 6.77
C SER A 277 -0.74 24.41 5.84
N TYR A 278 -0.92 23.55 4.84
CA TYR A 278 0.04 23.40 3.77
C TYR A 278 0.23 24.75 3.05
N SER A 279 1.48 25.11 2.78
CA SER A 279 1.84 26.23 1.93
C SER A 279 2.87 25.81 0.90
N GLN A 280 2.61 26.10 -0.36
CA GLN A 280 3.59 25.92 -1.43
C GLN A 280 4.73 26.95 -1.39
N PHE A 281 4.53 28.09 -0.72
CA PHE A 281 5.50 29.20 -0.68
C PHE A 281 6.54 29.04 0.43
N TYR A 282 6.32 28.13 1.38
CA TYR A 282 7.25 27.90 2.48
C TYR A 282 7.24 26.44 2.94
N THR A 283 8.31 25.69 2.63
CA THR A 283 8.38 24.23 2.83
C THR A 283 9.31 23.80 3.97
N GLN A 284 9.99 24.74 4.64
CA GLN A 284 10.90 24.42 5.73
C GLN A 284 10.11 24.09 6.99
N THR A 285 10.42 22.97 7.65
CA THR A 285 9.69 22.56 8.86
C THR A 285 10.42 22.93 10.15
N SER A 286 11.68 23.34 10.12
CA SER A 286 12.44 23.70 11.32
C SER A 286 11.95 25.04 11.88
N LEU A 287 11.54 25.07 13.16
CA LEU A 287 11.09 26.31 13.80
C LEU A 287 12.22 27.32 13.97
N ALA A 288 13.42 26.86 14.28
CA ALA A 288 14.61 27.71 14.38
C ALA A 288 14.94 28.38 13.03
N THR A 289 14.84 27.62 11.94
CA THR A 289 15.07 28.16 10.59
C THR A 289 13.97 29.14 10.19
N LEU A 290 12.70 28.82 10.48
CA LEU A 290 11.58 29.74 10.29
C LEU A 290 11.76 31.06 11.04
N ALA A 291 12.16 31.00 12.31
CA ALA A 291 12.36 32.22 13.09
C ALA A 291 13.47 33.10 12.47
N LEU A 292 14.54 32.50 11.98
CA LEU A 292 15.60 33.23 11.26
C LEU A 292 15.05 33.87 9.97
N ASP A 293 14.31 33.11 9.17
CA ASP A 293 13.75 33.57 7.89
C ASP A 293 12.73 34.69 8.09
N VAL A 294 11.85 34.58 9.09
CA VAL A 294 10.88 35.63 9.46
C VAL A 294 11.58 36.90 9.94
N LEU A 295 12.62 36.80 10.76
CA LEU A 295 13.37 37.98 11.21
C LEU A 295 14.08 38.68 10.04
N ASN A 296 14.65 37.91 9.12
CA ASN A 296 15.24 38.48 7.90
C ASN A 296 14.16 39.15 7.02
N GLU A 297 12.96 38.57 6.93
CA GLU A 297 11.80 39.17 6.24
C GLU A 297 11.30 40.47 6.91
N VAL A 298 11.36 40.55 8.25
CA VAL A 298 11.05 41.78 8.99
C VAL A 298 12.02 42.91 8.63
N GLY A 299 13.30 42.57 8.37
CA GLY A 299 14.34 43.51 7.96
C GLY A 299 15.66 43.37 8.73
N PHE A 300 15.81 42.35 9.58
CA PHE A 300 17.10 42.06 10.21
C PHE A 300 18.09 41.47 9.18
N VAL A 301 19.38 41.57 9.47
CA VAL A 301 20.44 40.89 8.71
C VAL A 301 21.10 39.87 9.63
N LEU A 302 20.62 38.63 9.58
CA LEU A 302 21.02 37.55 10.49
C LEU A 302 21.50 36.32 9.72
N ASP A 303 22.53 35.66 10.25
CA ASP A 303 23.09 34.43 9.67
C ASP A 303 22.88 33.20 10.58
N LYS A 304 23.47 32.06 10.18
CA LYS A 304 23.35 30.80 10.93
C LYS A 304 24.12 30.81 12.25
N ASN A 305 25.17 31.64 12.39
CA ASN A 305 25.88 31.80 13.65
C ASN A 305 25.02 32.57 14.65
N ASP A 306 24.30 33.59 14.18
CA ASP A 306 23.33 34.33 15.00
C ASP A 306 22.22 33.41 15.50
N LEU A 307 21.72 32.53 14.63
CA LEU A 307 20.76 31.52 15.01
C LEU A 307 21.30 30.59 16.11
N ALA A 308 22.55 30.13 15.98
CA ALA A 308 23.18 29.28 16.99
C ALA A 308 23.35 30.01 18.34
N ASP A 309 23.67 31.30 18.32
CA ASP A 309 23.75 32.14 19.53
C ASP A 309 22.39 32.28 20.21
N PHE A 310 21.31 32.53 19.44
CA PHE A 310 19.96 32.65 19.98
C PHE A 310 19.46 31.33 20.58
N ILE A 311 19.72 30.20 19.90
CA ILE A 311 19.40 28.87 20.42
C ILE A 311 20.15 28.60 21.73
N ALA A 312 21.45 28.94 21.80
CA ALA A 312 22.24 28.75 23.00
C ALA A 312 21.77 29.65 24.15
N GLN A 313 21.37 30.89 23.86
CA GLN A 313 20.81 31.81 24.84
C GLN A 313 19.46 31.31 25.37
N GLU A 314 18.57 30.84 24.50
CA GLU A 314 17.27 30.28 24.90
C GLU A 314 17.43 29.00 25.72
N ALA A 315 18.35 28.11 25.34
CA ALA A 315 18.64 26.90 26.11
C ALA A 315 19.13 27.21 27.54
N ARG A 316 19.96 28.25 27.72
CA ARG A 316 20.37 28.71 29.06
C ARG A 316 19.18 29.26 29.85
N PHE A 317 18.34 30.08 29.22
CA PHE A 317 17.15 30.62 29.85
C PHE A 317 16.18 29.53 30.31
N LEU A 318 15.87 28.55 29.45
CA LEU A 318 15.00 27.42 29.78
C LEU A 318 15.61 26.52 30.87
N ALA A 319 16.93 26.26 30.83
CA ALA A 319 17.59 25.45 31.84
C ALA A 319 17.47 26.04 33.26
N LEU A 320 17.55 27.36 33.37
CA LEU A 320 17.39 28.09 34.63
C LEU A 320 15.98 27.92 35.20
N ILE A 321 14.96 27.90 34.35
CA ILE A 321 13.55 27.87 34.78
C ILE A 321 13.06 26.43 35.03
N GLN A 322 13.57 25.44 34.28
CA GLN A 322 13.03 24.06 34.25
C GLN A 322 13.91 23.01 34.97
N GLN A 323 15.12 23.36 35.45
CA GLN A 323 16.11 22.42 36.02
C GLN A 323 16.51 21.28 35.07
N SER A 324 16.77 21.63 33.82
CA SER A 324 17.19 20.71 32.77
C SER A 324 18.62 21.00 32.30
N ASP A 325 19.28 20.03 31.69
CA ASP A 325 20.64 20.20 31.16
C ASP A 325 20.64 21.16 29.95
N VAL A 326 21.55 22.13 29.96
CA VAL A 326 21.64 23.16 28.90
C VAL A 326 21.94 22.54 27.53
N ASN A 327 22.78 21.50 27.46
CA ASN A 327 23.12 20.88 26.18
C ASN A 327 21.93 20.09 25.63
N GLN A 328 21.18 19.42 26.51
CA GLN A 328 19.95 18.74 26.13
C GLN A 328 18.90 19.73 25.60
N LEU A 329 18.69 20.86 26.28
CA LEU A 329 17.76 21.89 25.82
C LEU A 329 18.21 22.54 24.51
N ASN A 330 19.51 22.77 24.34
CA ASN A 330 20.06 23.29 23.09
C ASN A 330 19.73 22.36 21.91
N GLN A 331 19.95 21.05 22.09
CA GLN A 331 19.57 20.05 21.10
C GLN A 331 18.07 20.04 20.83
N VAL A 332 17.24 20.08 21.89
CA VAL A 332 15.78 20.11 21.75
C VAL A 332 15.34 21.30 20.91
N VAL A 333 15.82 22.52 21.21
CA VAL A 333 15.46 23.75 20.47
C VAL A 333 15.88 23.66 18.99
N GLN A 334 17.04 23.05 18.69
CA GLN A 334 17.49 22.84 17.31
C GLN A 334 16.59 21.88 16.51
N GLU A 335 16.06 20.85 17.18
CA GLU A 335 15.30 19.77 16.56
C GLU A 335 13.79 20.07 16.44
N LEU A 336 13.33 21.21 16.99
CA LEU A 336 11.93 21.63 16.93
C LEU A 336 11.44 21.78 15.49
N LYS A 337 10.28 21.17 15.20
CA LYS A 337 9.63 21.22 13.89
C LYS A 337 8.17 21.62 14.01
N MET A 338 7.68 22.39 13.03
CA MET A 338 6.25 22.56 12.81
C MET A 338 5.64 21.30 12.19
N VAL A 339 4.38 21.06 12.51
CA VAL A 339 3.57 19.98 11.92
C VAL A 339 2.74 20.58 10.79
N MET A 340 3.06 20.24 9.55
CA MET A 340 2.30 20.65 8.37
C MET A 340 1.12 19.69 8.14
N ARG A 341 -0.08 20.22 7.92
CA ARG A 341 -1.24 19.41 7.52
C ARG A 341 -1.09 18.89 6.10
N ALA A 342 -1.70 17.74 5.81
CA ALA A 342 -1.76 17.21 4.45
C ALA A 342 -2.50 18.20 3.53
N PRO A 343 -2.06 18.36 2.27
CA PRO A 343 -2.76 19.20 1.30
C PRO A 343 -4.19 18.69 1.09
N SER A 344 -5.15 19.60 0.92
CA SER A 344 -6.55 19.23 0.69
C SER A 344 -6.67 18.37 -0.59
N VAL A 345 -7.65 17.46 -0.60
CA VAL A 345 -7.95 16.60 -1.78
C VAL A 345 -8.18 17.44 -3.04
N GLU A 346 -8.73 18.65 -2.88
CA GLU A 346 -8.97 19.61 -3.97
C GLU A 346 -7.66 20.25 -4.48
N PHE A 347 -6.70 20.52 -3.61
CA PHE A 347 -5.34 20.95 -3.99
C PHE A 347 -4.56 19.83 -4.67
N LEU A 348 -4.67 18.59 -4.20
CA LEU A 348 -4.08 17.42 -4.86
C LEU A 348 -4.68 17.20 -6.26
N ARG A 349 -5.98 17.46 -6.45
CA ARG A 349 -6.65 17.43 -7.77
C ARG A 349 -6.18 18.56 -8.69
N LEU A 350 -6.06 19.79 -8.19
CA LEU A 350 -5.55 20.93 -8.98
C LEU A 350 -4.10 20.72 -9.40
N ARG A 351 -3.26 20.19 -8.50
CA ARG A 351 -1.88 19.82 -8.85
C ARG A 351 -1.79 18.60 -9.74
N ALA A 352 -2.71 17.62 -9.64
CA ALA A 352 -2.77 16.54 -10.61
C ALA A 352 -3.03 17.08 -12.02
N ASN A 353 -3.91 18.08 -12.15
CA ASN A 353 -4.20 18.74 -13.42
C ASN A 353 -3.04 19.61 -13.94
N GLU A 354 -2.34 20.34 -13.06
CA GLU A 354 -1.15 21.13 -13.43
C GLU A 354 0.07 20.23 -13.71
N ALA A 355 0.24 19.15 -12.96
CA ALA A 355 1.26 18.14 -13.19
C ALA A 355 0.99 17.40 -14.52
N GLU A 356 -0.27 17.09 -14.86
CA GLU A 356 -0.63 16.58 -16.19
C GLU A 356 -0.28 17.57 -17.32
N ALA A 357 -0.43 18.88 -17.09
CA ALA A 357 -0.08 19.90 -18.08
C ALA A 357 1.44 20.05 -18.25
N VAL A 358 2.20 20.01 -17.15
CA VAL A 358 3.67 20.04 -17.16
C VAL A 358 4.23 18.72 -17.70
N ASP A 359 3.64 17.58 -17.36
CA ASP A 359 4.00 16.27 -17.88
C ASP A 359 3.70 16.18 -19.38
N ARG A 360 2.58 16.74 -19.88
CA ARG A 360 2.36 16.86 -21.33
C ARG A 360 3.43 17.69 -22.03
N ALA A 361 3.80 18.83 -21.48
CA ALA A 361 4.87 19.67 -22.05
C ALA A 361 6.23 18.96 -22.00
N THR A 362 6.52 18.24 -20.92
CA THR A 362 7.75 17.48 -20.72
C THR A 362 7.78 16.22 -21.60
N LEU A 363 6.67 15.52 -21.77
CA LEU A 363 6.50 14.41 -22.72
C LEU A 363 6.70 14.87 -24.15
N GLN A 364 6.18 16.04 -24.51
CA GLN A 364 6.38 16.60 -25.84
C GLN A 364 7.86 16.95 -26.10
N GLN A 365 8.52 17.56 -25.12
CA GLN A 365 9.96 17.84 -25.20
C GLN A 365 10.82 16.56 -25.19
N ASN A 366 10.40 15.53 -24.45
CA ASN A 366 11.04 14.22 -24.44
C ASN A 366 10.79 13.45 -25.74
N LEU A 367 9.62 13.59 -26.38
CA LEU A 367 9.33 13.04 -27.70
C LEU A 367 10.26 13.65 -28.76
N GLU A 368 10.42 14.97 -28.74
CA GLU A 368 11.33 15.68 -29.65
C GLU A 368 12.78 15.24 -29.45
N ARG A 369 13.20 15.07 -28.18
CA ARG A 369 14.54 14.60 -27.84
C ARG A 369 14.75 13.12 -28.18
N SER A 370 13.73 12.28 -28.04
CA SER A 370 13.73 10.88 -28.47
C SER A 370 13.87 10.77 -29.98
N ALA A 371 13.14 11.58 -30.74
CA ALA A 371 13.27 11.65 -32.20
C ALA A 371 14.68 12.11 -32.63
N ASP A 372 15.32 13.01 -31.88
CA ASP A 372 16.72 13.37 -32.10
C ASP A 372 17.70 12.25 -31.76
N TYR A 373 17.47 11.51 -30.68
CA TYR A 373 18.29 10.34 -30.34
C TYR A 373 18.13 9.20 -31.34
N GLU A 374 16.93 8.95 -31.87
CA GLU A 374 16.73 7.98 -32.95
C GLU A 374 17.50 8.37 -34.22
N ARG A 375 17.52 9.67 -34.56
CA ARG A 375 18.33 10.18 -35.68
C ARG A 375 19.82 9.98 -35.44
N GLN A 376 20.31 10.25 -34.23
CA GLN A 376 21.72 10.02 -33.85
C GLN A 376 22.07 8.53 -33.82
N LEU A 377 21.17 7.68 -33.31
CA LEU A 377 21.35 6.23 -33.27
C LEU A 377 21.41 5.64 -34.69
N ALA A 378 20.54 6.10 -35.59
CA ALA A 378 20.58 5.70 -37.00
C ALA A 378 21.86 6.18 -37.72
N GLN A 379 22.47 7.28 -37.27
CA GLN A 379 23.78 7.72 -37.77
C GLN A 379 24.92 6.85 -37.20
N LEU A 380 24.94 6.60 -35.90
CA LEU A 380 25.92 5.73 -35.24
C LEU A 380 25.86 4.29 -35.76
N GLN A 381 24.66 3.75 -36.03
CA GLN A 381 24.49 2.43 -36.63
C GLN A 381 25.09 2.37 -38.04
N ARG A 382 25.00 3.45 -38.84
CA ARG A 382 25.66 3.54 -40.14
C ARG A 382 27.18 3.57 -40.00
N GLU A 383 27.71 4.35 -39.05
CA GLU A 383 29.15 4.40 -38.77
C GLU A 383 29.69 3.06 -38.25
N ILE A 384 28.94 2.37 -37.38
CA ILE A 384 29.27 1.02 -36.90
C ILE A 384 29.24 0.02 -38.05
N ALA A 385 28.29 0.11 -38.97
CA ALA A 385 28.24 -0.75 -40.15
C ALA A 385 29.43 -0.52 -41.10
N GLU A 386 29.84 0.74 -41.30
CA GLU A 386 31.07 1.06 -42.04
C GLU A 386 32.32 0.52 -41.34
N GLN A 387 32.44 0.70 -40.02
CA GLN A 387 33.57 0.16 -39.26
C GLN A 387 33.58 -1.36 -39.23
N ALA A 388 32.42 -2.02 -39.12
CA ALA A 388 32.30 -3.47 -39.19
C ALA A 388 32.77 -4.00 -40.56
N THR A 389 32.48 -3.27 -41.63
CA THR A 389 32.97 -3.57 -42.99
C THR A 389 34.49 -3.43 -43.07
N ILE A 390 35.06 -2.37 -42.50
CA ILE A 390 36.52 -2.17 -42.42
C ILE A 390 37.17 -3.27 -41.57
N ILE A 391 36.58 -3.63 -40.42
CA ILE A 391 37.06 -4.70 -39.54
C ILE A 391 36.99 -6.06 -40.26
N ALA A 392 35.96 -6.32 -41.07
CA ALA A 392 35.87 -7.54 -41.86
C ALA A 392 36.99 -7.62 -42.91
N ILE A 393 37.30 -6.50 -43.59
CA ILE A 393 38.43 -6.40 -44.54
C ILE A 393 39.76 -6.61 -43.81
N LEU A 394 39.97 -5.94 -42.68
CA LEU A 394 41.18 -6.09 -41.86
C LEU A 394 41.34 -7.49 -41.29
N HIS A 395 40.23 -8.15 -40.88
CA HIS A 395 40.26 -9.55 -40.46
C HIS A 395 40.64 -10.47 -41.62
N GLN A 396 40.13 -10.23 -42.83
CA GLN A 396 40.46 -11.02 -44.00
C GLN A 396 41.94 -10.86 -44.41
N ASP A 397 42.48 -9.63 -44.30
CA ASP A 397 43.89 -9.34 -44.52
C ASP A 397 44.79 -9.92 -43.42
N MET A 398 44.37 -9.82 -42.15
CA MET A 398 45.07 -10.43 -41.03
C MET A 398 45.06 -11.96 -41.14
N HIS A 399 43.95 -12.57 -41.58
CA HIS A 399 43.87 -14.01 -41.84
C HIS A 399 44.83 -14.41 -42.98
N ARG A 400 44.89 -13.61 -44.06
CA ARG A 400 45.90 -13.80 -45.14
C ARG A 400 47.33 -13.70 -44.62
N ILE A 401 47.63 -12.76 -43.74
CA ILE A 401 48.97 -12.57 -43.17
C ILE A 401 49.32 -13.71 -42.20
N LEU A 402 48.43 -14.04 -41.25
CA LEU A 402 48.63 -15.07 -40.22
C LEU A 402 48.78 -16.47 -40.80
N HIS A 403 48.11 -16.76 -41.93
CA HIS A 403 48.22 -18.03 -42.65
C HIS A 403 49.21 -17.99 -43.81
N SER A 404 49.86 -16.85 -44.05
CA SER A 404 50.99 -16.78 -44.98
C SER A 404 52.16 -17.59 -44.41
N SER A 405 52.85 -18.30 -45.30
CA SER A 405 54.02 -19.11 -44.99
C SER A 405 55.16 -18.30 -44.34
N SER A 406 55.20 -16.97 -44.53
CA SER A 406 56.20 -16.09 -43.91
C SER A 406 55.92 -15.79 -42.43
N TRP A 407 54.64 -15.70 -42.00
CA TRP A 407 54.28 -15.37 -40.62
C TRP A 407 54.42 -16.56 -39.68
N ARG A 408 54.01 -17.76 -40.12
CA ARG A 408 54.14 -19.01 -39.35
C ARG A 408 55.60 -19.36 -39.02
N ILE A 409 56.56 -18.93 -39.85
CA ILE A 409 57.99 -19.15 -39.65
C ILE A 409 58.62 -18.10 -38.71
N SER A 410 58.09 -16.87 -38.67
CA SER A 410 58.69 -15.74 -37.93
C SER A 410 58.05 -15.44 -36.57
N ALA A 411 56.85 -15.97 -36.28
CA ALA A 411 56.09 -15.70 -35.06
C ALA A 411 56.78 -16.14 -33.74
N PRO A 412 57.40 -17.34 -33.63
CA PRO A 412 58.05 -17.75 -32.38
C PRO A 412 59.28 -16.89 -32.04
N VAL A 413 60.00 -16.42 -33.06
CA VAL A 413 61.25 -15.65 -32.92
C VAL A 413 60.98 -14.20 -32.50
N ARG A 414 59.83 -13.62 -32.89
CA ARG A 414 59.44 -12.26 -32.50
C ARG A 414 58.90 -12.16 -31.07
N ILE A 415 58.28 -13.23 -30.56
CA ILE A 415 57.75 -13.28 -29.20
C ILE A 415 58.90 -13.36 -28.17
N ILE A 416 59.98 -14.08 -28.48
CA ILE A 416 61.17 -14.17 -27.63
C ILE A 416 61.96 -12.84 -27.62
N GLY A 417 61.96 -12.07 -28.72
CA GLY A 417 62.66 -10.78 -28.81
C GLY A 417 62.03 -9.62 -28.01
N ARG A 418 60.79 -9.77 -27.54
CA ARG A 418 60.08 -8.73 -26.76
C ARG A 418 60.43 -8.72 -25.28
N ASN A 419 60.98 -9.81 -24.73
CA ASN A 419 61.31 -9.94 -23.30
C ASN A 419 62.78 -9.63 -22.95
N ILE A 420 63.55 -9.03 -23.87
CA ILE A 420 64.96 -8.66 -23.62
C ILE A 420 65.05 -7.16 -23.28
N PRO A 421 65.59 -6.79 -22.10
CA PRO A 421 65.79 -5.40 -21.70
C PRO A 421 66.59 -4.60 -22.73
N THR A 422 66.24 -3.34 -22.92
CA THR A 422 66.67 -2.45 -24.01
C THR A 422 68.20 -2.34 -24.21
N GLY A 423 69.01 -2.55 -23.16
CA GLY A 423 70.47 -2.51 -23.23
C GLY A 423 71.15 -3.71 -23.92
N LEU A 424 70.47 -4.84 -24.11
CA LEU A 424 71.07 -6.09 -24.65
C LEU A 424 70.67 -6.42 -26.09
N ARG A 425 69.78 -5.63 -26.71
CA ARG A 425 69.23 -5.90 -28.06
C ARG A 425 70.25 -5.90 -29.20
N ARG A 426 71.40 -5.23 -29.05
CA ARG A 426 72.39 -5.10 -30.13
C ARG A 426 73.35 -6.30 -30.23
N ARG A 427 73.62 -7.00 -29.12
CA ARG A 427 74.47 -8.22 -29.11
C ARG A 427 73.69 -9.51 -29.44
N ALA A 428 72.40 -9.58 -29.09
CA ALA A 428 71.56 -10.75 -29.40
C ALA A 428 71.27 -10.94 -30.90
N ARG A 429 71.25 -9.86 -31.69
CA ARG A 429 70.95 -9.90 -33.14
C ARG A 429 71.99 -10.65 -33.99
N HIS A 430 73.25 -10.72 -33.56
CA HIS A 430 74.31 -11.42 -34.31
C HIS A 430 74.41 -12.91 -33.98
N ILE A 431 73.95 -13.33 -32.80
CA ILE A 431 73.98 -14.75 -32.39
C ILE A 431 72.78 -15.51 -32.98
N PHE A 432 71.61 -14.85 -33.10
CA PHE A 432 70.39 -15.48 -33.61
C PHE A 432 70.38 -15.74 -35.13
N SER A 433 71.13 -14.97 -35.92
CA SER A 433 71.24 -15.19 -37.37
C SER A 433 72.05 -16.44 -37.74
N GLY A 434 73.00 -16.84 -36.89
CA GLY A 434 73.78 -18.07 -37.09
C GLY A 434 73.03 -19.35 -36.70
N ALA A 435 72.23 -19.31 -35.63
CA ALA A 435 71.46 -20.45 -35.15
C ALA A 435 70.28 -20.83 -36.07
N PHE A 436 69.74 -19.87 -36.83
CA PHE A 436 68.62 -20.08 -37.75
C PHE A 436 69.00 -20.92 -38.98
N ILE A 437 70.26 -20.83 -39.42
CA ILE A 437 70.77 -21.60 -40.57
C ILE A 437 71.06 -23.06 -40.18
N TYR A 438 71.46 -23.30 -38.92
CA TYR A 438 71.75 -24.65 -38.39
C TYR A 438 70.48 -25.44 -38.04
N GLY A 439 69.40 -24.75 -37.61
CA GLY A 439 68.12 -25.36 -37.26
C GLY A 439 67.32 -25.92 -38.45
N GLN A 440 67.60 -25.49 -39.68
CA GLN A 440 66.98 -26.05 -40.88
C GLN A 440 67.54 -27.44 -41.25
N ALA A 441 68.73 -27.80 -40.76
CA ALA A 441 69.38 -29.07 -41.09
C ALA A 441 68.91 -30.27 -40.24
N ILE A 442 68.26 -30.02 -39.09
CA ILE A 442 67.82 -31.08 -38.15
C ILE A 442 66.33 -31.45 -38.37
N LYS A 443 65.71 -30.91 -39.42
CA LYS A 443 64.28 -31.13 -39.72
C LYS A 443 64.00 -32.41 -40.53
N VAL A 444 65.04 -33.13 -40.97
CA VAL A 444 64.88 -34.31 -41.85
C VAL A 444 64.88 -35.65 -41.13
N ASN A 445 65.24 -35.76 -39.84
CA ASN A 445 65.55 -37.09 -39.26
C ASN A 445 64.84 -37.53 -37.96
N VAL A 446 63.78 -36.87 -37.48
CA VAL A 446 63.06 -37.38 -36.29
C VAL A 446 61.54 -37.33 -36.46
N SER A 447 61.07 -37.78 -37.62
CA SER A 447 59.67 -38.20 -37.83
C SER A 447 59.44 -39.68 -37.45
N GLN A 448 60.45 -40.36 -36.90
CA GLN A 448 60.38 -41.77 -36.55
C GLN A 448 61.06 -42.01 -35.21
N ALA A 449 60.39 -41.61 -34.12
CA ALA A 449 60.68 -42.17 -32.82
C ALA A 449 59.47 -41.99 -31.90
N LEU A 450 58.68 -43.06 -31.82
CA LEU A 450 58.29 -43.67 -30.54
C LEU A 450 57.33 -42.80 -29.69
N HIS A 451 56.01 -43.05 -29.73
CA HIS A 451 55.40 -44.19 -29.03
C HIS A 451 56.09 -44.49 -27.69
N GLY A 452 55.46 -44.13 -26.57
CA GLY A 452 55.89 -44.57 -25.25
C GLY A 452 55.23 -43.79 -24.12
N GLY A 453 54.42 -44.48 -23.32
CA GLY A 453 53.67 -43.93 -22.20
C GLY A 453 54.41 -43.88 -20.86
N ALA A 454 53.61 -43.60 -19.83
CA ALA A 454 53.68 -44.08 -18.44
C ALA A 454 54.33 -43.20 -17.32
N THR A 455 53.46 -42.83 -16.37
CA THR A 455 53.50 -43.07 -14.89
C THR A 455 54.46 -42.36 -13.90
N THR A 456 53.82 -41.64 -12.95
CA THR A 456 53.83 -41.74 -11.45
C THR A 456 54.91 -41.14 -10.51
N GLY A 457 54.41 -40.51 -9.41
CA GLY A 457 54.94 -40.53 -8.01
C GLY A 457 55.71 -39.27 -7.53
N VAL A 458 55.74 -38.77 -6.28
CA VAL A 458 55.55 -39.34 -4.92
C VAL A 458 55.49 -38.21 -3.81
N SER A 459 54.75 -38.48 -2.70
CA SER A 459 54.86 -38.10 -1.26
C SER A 459 54.54 -36.72 -0.60
N ARG A 460 53.71 -36.85 0.48
CA ARG A 460 53.39 -36.07 1.72
C ARG A 460 54.62 -35.55 2.53
N PRO A 461 54.54 -34.73 3.64
CA PRO A 461 53.49 -34.63 4.69
C PRO A 461 53.24 -33.25 5.37
N GLY A 462 52.19 -33.18 6.21
CA GLY A 462 51.90 -32.01 7.04
C GLY A 462 52.64 -31.99 8.38
N THR A 463 52.77 -30.81 9.00
CA THR A 463 52.76 -30.58 10.48
C THR A 463 52.97 -29.09 10.81
N ILE A 464 51.90 -28.28 10.88
CA ILE A 464 51.97 -26.94 11.51
C ILE A 464 50.76 -26.67 12.44
N LYS A 465 49.57 -27.22 12.17
CA LYS A 465 48.33 -26.81 12.88
C LYS A 465 48.09 -27.42 14.28
N LEU A 466 48.87 -28.41 14.73
CA LEU A 466 48.64 -29.04 16.04
C LEU A 466 49.24 -28.25 17.23
N LYS A 467 50.10 -27.24 16.99
CA LYS A 467 50.81 -26.50 18.06
C LYS A 467 50.05 -25.26 18.57
N ALA A 468 49.10 -24.69 17.83
CA ALA A 468 48.40 -23.47 18.22
C ALA A 468 47.29 -23.68 19.28
N ARG A 469 46.65 -24.85 19.30
CA ARG A 469 45.48 -25.13 20.15
C ARG A 469 45.81 -25.35 21.64
N LYS A 470 47.03 -25.80 21.96
CA LYS A 470 47.47 -26.02 23.35
C LYS A 470 47.90 -24.72 24.06
N LEU A 471 48.34 -23.71 23.30
CA LEU A 471 48.82 -22.43 23.84
C LEU A 471 47.67 -21.55 24.38
N ALA A 472 46.53 -21.53 23.68
CA ALA A 472 45.39 -20.68 24.06
C ALA A 472 44.69 -21.13 25.36
N LYS A 473 44.65 -22.45 25.63
CA LYS A 473 44.01 -22.99 26.84
C LYS A 473 44.83 -22.75 28.12
N SER A 474 46.17 -22.71 28.04
CA SER A 474 47.01 -22.47 29.23
C SER A 474 47.04 -21.01 29.67
N LEU A 475 46.80 -20.07 28.74
CA LEU A 475 46.79 -18.62 29.01
C LEU A 475 45.54 -18.18 29.79
N TYR A 476 44.36 -18.78 29.54
CA TYR A 476 43.12 -18.44 30.25
C TYR A 476 43.13 -18.92 31.71
N ALA A 477 43.69 -20.10 31.99
CA ALA A 477 43.71 -20.69 33.34
C ALA A 477 44.60 -19.91 34.33
N ARG A 478 45.65 -19.22 33.84
CA ARG A 478 46.64 -18.50 34.65
C ARG A 478 46.37 -16.99 34.80
N ALA A 479 45.32 -16.46 34.19
CA ALA A 479 45.04 -15.01 34.17
C ALA A 479 44.35 -14.51 35.47
N PRO A 480 44.66 -13.30 35.99
CA PRO A 480 43.99 -12.71 37.16
C PRO A 480 42.51 -12.40 36.91
N GLN A 481 41.66 -12.52 37.94
CA GLN A 481 40.19 -12.51 37.77
C GLN A 481 39.62 -11.28 37.06
N ARG A 482 40.14 -10.09 37.35
CA ARG A 482 39.72 -8.84 36.70
C ARG A 482 39.87 -8.82 35.18
N TYR A 483 40.67 -9.72 34.60
CA TYR A 483 40.91 -9.80 33.16
C TYR A 483 40.29 -11.05 32.49
N LYS A 484 39.76 -12.01 33.27
CA LYS A 484 39.15 -13.23 32.70
C LYS A 484 37.89 -12.93 31.89
N GLY A 485 37.08 -11.94 32.27
CA GLY A 485 35.88 -11.55 31.52
C GLY A 485 36.18 -10.95 30.13
N ARG A 486 37.27 -10.17 30.00
CA ARG A 486 37.68 -9.60 28.70
C ARG A 486 38.34 -10.65 27.80
N LEU A 487 39.14 -11.55 28.36
CA LEU A 487 39.71 -12.69 27.62
C LEU A 487 38.64 -13.71 27.16
N LEU A 488 37.58 -13.90 27.94
CA LEU A 488 36.44 -14.75 27.56
C LEU A 488 35.64 -14.13 26.41
N LYS A 489 35.35 -12.83 26.46
CA LYS A 489 34.68 -12.12 25.35
C LYS A 489 35.51 -12.12 24.07
N LEU A 490 36.83 -11.99 24.16
CA LEU A 490 37.72 -12.07 22.99
C LEU A 490 37.77 -13.49 22.40
N ALA A 491 37.80 -14.53 23.24
CA ALA A 491 37.80 -15.92 22.79
C ALA A 491 36.45 -16.36 22.19
N MET A 492 35.33 -15.90 22.75
CA MET A 492 33.97 -16.17 22.22
C MET A 492 33.72 -15.50 20.87
N ARG A 493 34.38 -14.35 20.61
CA ARG A 493 34.33 -13.69 19.30
C ARG A 493 35.07 -14.45 18.20
N ILE A 494 36.04 -15.28 18.55
CA ILE A 494 36.87 -16.01 17.58
C ILE A 494 36.31 -17.41 17.30
N ARG A 495 35.83 -18.15 18.32
CA ARG A 495 35.02 -19.37 18.14
C ARG A 495 34.10 -19.61 19.35
N PRO A 496 32.77 -19.39 19.22
CA PRO A 496 31.82 -19.47 20.33
C PRO A 496 31.71 -20.86 20.98
N GLY A 497 31.93 -21.94 20.22
CA GLY A 497 31.71 -23.32 20.66
C GLY A 497 32.70 -23.88 21.70
N TRP A 498 33.70 -23.11 22.14
CA TRP A 498 34.69 -23.60 23.13
C TRP A 498 34.20 -23.51 24.59
N PHE A 499 33.07 -22.85 24.85
CA PHE A 499 32.59 -22.56 26.22
C PHE A 499 31.08 -22.83 26.43
N LEU A 500 30.48 -23.75 25.67
CA LEU A 500 29.06 -24.16 25.75
C LEU A 500 28.63 -24.81 27.09
N HIS A 501 29.54 -25.01 28.05
CA HIS A 501 29.24 -25.59 29.37
C HIS A 501 29.44 -24.59 30.52
N HIS A 502 29.42 -23.28 30.24
CA HIS A 502 29.56 -22.26 31.29
C HIS A 502 28.23 -22.14 32.09
N PRO A 503 28.24 -22.18 33.45
CA PRO A 503 27.04 -22.34 34.29
C PRO A 503 25.95 -21.25 34.25
N SER A 504 26.09 -20.23 33.39
CA SER A 504 25.24 -19.04 33.39
C SER A 504 24.16 -19.05 32.31
N PHE A 505 23.91 -20.19 31.65
CA PHE A 505 22.94 -20.34 30.57
C PHE A 505 21.98 -21.50 30.90
N ARG A 506 20.68 -21.23 31.09
CA ARG A 506 19.62 -22.24 31.33
C ARG A 506 18.36 -21.92 30.50
N PRO A 507 17.80 -22.87 29.72
CA PRO A 507 16.58 -22.71 28.93
C PRO A 507 15.46 -23.65 29.42
N ASP A 508 14.68 -23.24 30.42
CA ASP A 508 13.60 -24.09 30.93
C ASP A 508 12.51 -23.27 31.67
N VAL A 509 11.56 -22.68 30.91
CA VAL A 509 10.13 -22.51 31.25
C VAL A 509 9.36 -22.32 29.93
N MET A 510 8.43 -23.21 29.61
CA MET A 510 7.17 -23.00 28.85
C MET A 510 6.68 -24.37 28.33
N THR A 511 6.05 -25.13 29.22
CA THR A 511 5.11 -26.20 28.86
C THR A 511 3.92 -26.09 29.80
N GLY A 512 2.70 -26.04 29.27
CA GLY A 512 1.47 -26.31 30.03
C GLY A 512 0.37 -25.27 29.89
N ASP A 513 -0.58 -25.57 29.00
CA ASP A 513 -2.04 -25.45 29.17
C ASP A 513 -2.63 -24.24 29.91
N THR A 514 -3.10 -23.27 29.14
CA THR A 514 -4.42 -22.62 29.33
C THR A 514 -4.91 -22.08 27.98
N LEU A 515 -5.62 -22.93 27.23
CA LEU A 515 -6.63 -22.44 26.27
C LEU A 515 -7.94 -22.30 27.04
N PRO A 516 -8.49 -21.08 27.16
CA PRO A 516 -9.93 -20.92 27.19
C PRO A 516 -10.37 -19.96 26.09
N GLY A 517 -11.11 -20.52 25.13
CA GLY A 517 -12.49 -20.08 24.89
C GLY A 517 -12.72 -18.80 24.08
N ASN A 518 -13.43 -19.01 22.97
CA ASN A 518 -14.34 -18.09 22.30
C ASN A 518 -13.75 -17.05 21.36
N ILE A 519 -13.52 -17.51 20.12
CA ILE A 519 -13.79 -16.72 18.92
C ILE A 519 -15.32 -16.54 18.82
N HIS A 520 -15.90 -15.72 19.69
CA HIS A 520 -17.24 -15.18 19.54
C HIS A 520 -17.26 -13.80 20.19
N HIS A 521 -17.78 -12.82 19.44
CA HIS A 521 -17.84 -11.38 19.72
C HIS A 521 -16.63 -10.57 19.22
N MET A 522 -16.47 -10.55 17.90
CA MET A 522 -16.19 -9.27 17.23
C MET A 522 -17.44 -8.41 17.46
N GLY A 523 -17.31 -7.32 18.21
CA GLY A 523 -18.34 -6.28 18.25
C GLY A 523 -18.65 -5.77 16.83
N PRO A 524 -19.80 -5.15 16.60
CA PRO A 524 -20.29 -4.85 15.26
C PRO A 524 -19.32 -3.93 14.50
N LEU A 525 -18.75 -4.47 13.42
CA LEU A 525 -17.76 -3.81 12.53
C LEU A 525 -18.40 -3.11 11.34
N TYR A 526 -19.74 -3.08 11.27
CA TYR A 526 -20.50 -2.68 10.08
C TYR A 526 -21.57 -1.66 10.44
N ILE A 527 -21.76 -0.64 9.60
CA ILE A 527 -22.88 0.31 9.69
C ILE A 527 -23.94 -0.19 8.70
N SER A 528 -25.13 -0.45 9.20
CA SER A 528 -26.28 -0.85 8.41
C SER A 528 -27.43 0.12 8.62
N ARG A 529 -28.40 0.16 7.70
CA ARG A 529 -29.56 1.04 7.76
C ARG A 529 -30.82 0.19 7.95
N ASP A 530 -31.58 0.46 9.00
CA ASP A 530 -32.87 -0.20 9.22
C ASP A 530 -33.95 0.28 8.23
N ASP A 531 -35.07 -0.44 8.18
CA ASP A 531 -36.23 -0.14 7.32
C ASP A 531 -36.86 1.24 7.60
N ASN A 532 -36.52 1.90 8.71
CA ASN A 532 -36.94 3.26 9.05
C ASN A 532 -35.92 4.32 8.61
N GLY A 533 -34.87 3.90 7.90
CA GLY A 533 -33.82 4.76 7.39
C GLY A 533 -32.78 5.17 8.43
N LYS A 534 -32.75 4.52 9.61
CA LYS A 534 -31.84 4.83 10.72
C LYS A 534 -30.64 3.88 10.70
N TYR A 535 -29.45 4.45 10.85
CA TYR A 535 -28.22 3.64 10.87
C TYR A 535 -28.00 2.97 12.24
N HIS A 536 -27.61 1.69 12.24
CA HIS A 536 -27.23 0.90 13.41
C HIS A 536 -25.96 0.10 13.15
N TYR A 537 -25.32 -0.34 14.22
CA TYR A 537 -24.13 -1.18 14.14
C TYR A 537 -24.53 -2.65 14.03
N ALA A 538 -24.08 -3.34 12.97
CA ALA A 538 -24.39 -4.75 12.70
C ALA A 538 -23.21 -5.67 13.03
N ALA A 539 -23.50 -6.81 13.67
CA ALA A 539 -22.49 -7.76 14.15
C ALA A 539 -21.82 -8.59 13.03
N ARG A 540 -22.30 -8.48 11.79
CA ARG A 540 -21.84 -9.26 10.63
C ARG A 540 -21.87 -8.43 9.34
N PRO A 541 -20.99 -8.72 8.35
CA PRO A 541 -20.95 -8.04 7.04
C PRO A 541 -22.20 -8.24 6.18
N ASP A 542 -23.15 -9.05 6.65
CA ASP A 542 -24.31 -9.55 5.92
C ASP A 542 -25.36 -8.45 5.62
N GLU A 543 -25.26 -7.30 6.28
CA GLU A 543 -26.19 -6.18 6.07
C GLU A 543 -25.65 -5.22 5.00
N TYR A 544 -25.48 -5.75 3.78
CA TYR A 544 -25.27 -4.94 2.58
C TYR A 544 -26.49 -4.04 2.37
N ASN A 545 -26.26 -2.73 2.27
CA ASN A 545 -27.30 -1.74 2.01
C ASN A 545 -27.02 -1.06 0.67
N TYR A 546 -27.79 -1.41 -0.35
CA TYR A 546 -27.73 -0.74 -1.64
C TYR A 546 -28.17 0.72 -1.49
N ILE A 547 -27.29 1.64 -1.87
CA ILE A 547 -27.58 3.07 -1.91
C ILE A 547 -27.93 3.42 -3.36
N ALA A 548 -29.21 3.66 -3.62
CA ALA A 548 -29.67 4.06 -4.94
C ALA A 548 -28.96 5.36 -5.39
N THR A 549 -28.36 5.32 -6.58
CA THR A 549 -27.72 6.48 -7.18
C THR A 549 -28.79 7.56 -7.48
N GLU A 550 -28.51 8.82 -7.16
CA GLU A 550 -29.36 9.93 -7.57
C GLU A 550 -28.98 10.44 -8.98
N LYS A 551 -29.99 10.80 -9.77
CA LYS A 551 -29.79 11.35 -11.12
C LYS A 551 -28.98 12.67 -11.04
N PRO A 552 -27.78 12.76 -11.66
CA PRO A 552 -26.94 13.94 -11.54
C PRO A 552 -27.64 15.22 -12.06
N ARG A 553 -27.42 16.36 -11.41
CA ARG A 553 -27.96 17.66 -11.87
C ARG A 553 -27.53 18.02 -13.29
N ARG A 554 -26.33 17.59 -13.70
CA ARG A 554 -25.77 17.81 -15.04
C ARG A 554 -26.05 16.67 -16.02
N PHE A 555 -27.03 15.81 -15.73
CA PHE A 555 -27.34 14.64 -16.58
C PHE A 555 -27.58 15.00 -18.06
N VAL A 556 -28.29 16.10 -18.34
CA VAL A 556 -28.56 16.54 -19.72
C VAL A 556 -27.27 16.93 -20.45
N ASP A 557 -26.37 17.65 -19.78
CA ASP A 557 -25.06 18.00 -20.33
C ASP A 557 -24.26 16.72 -20.62
N MET A 558 -24.18 15.81 -19.64
CA MET A 558 -23.44 14.54 -19.79
C MET A 558 -23.95 13.71 -20.97
N LEU A 559 -25.27 13.62 -21.17
CA LEU A 559 -25.86 12.95 -22.34
C LEU A 559 -25.54 13.67 -23.66
N SER A 560 -25.35 14.98 -23.65
CA SER A 560 -25.01 15.77 -24.84
C SER A 560 -23.53 15.64 -25.22
N GLU A 561 -22.67 15.29 -24.26
CA GLU A 561 -21.24 15.07 -24.45
C GLU A 561 -20.91 13.70 -25.08
N PHE A 562 -21.86 12.77 -25.11
CA PHE A 562 -21.66 11.46 -25.73
C PHE A 562 -21.45 11.59 -27.24
N SER A 563 -20.30 11.08 -27.69
CA SER A 563 -19.95 11.00 -29.11
C SER A 563 -20.84 10.03 -29.89
N VAL A 564 -21.29 8.96 -29.21
CA VAL A 564 -22.19 7.95 -29.73
C VAL A 564 -23.39 7.82 -28.79
N ARG A 565 -24.60 7.77 -29.34
CA ARG A 565 -25.81 7.47 -28.59
C ARG A 565 -26.27 6.04 -28.89
N PRO A 566 -25.76 5.03 -28.15
CA PRO A 566 -26.15 3.65 -28.38
C PRO A 566 -27.62 3.44 -28.03
N THR A 567 -28.32 2.64 -28.81
CA THR A 567 -29.69 2.20 -28.50
C THR A 567 -29.71 0.79 -27.92
N PHE A 568 -30.67 0.49 -27.03
CA PHE A 568 -30.74 -0.81 -26.34
C PHE A 568 -32.04 -1.57 -26.62
N SER A 569 -31.95 -2.86 -26.94
CA SER A 569 -33.07 -3.80 -26.96
C SER A 569 -32.99 -4.69 -25.72
N ILE A 570 -33.89 -4.49 -24.76
CA ILE A 570 -33.95 -5.30 -23.54
C ILE A 570 -34.81 -6.53 -23.82
N ILE A 571 -34.25 -7.73 -23.66
CA ILE A 571 -34.90 -8.99 -24.01
C ILE A 571 -35.27 -9.74 -22.74
N VAL A 572 -36.57 -10.02 -22.57
CA VAL A 572 -37.11 -10.70 -21.40
C VAL A 572 -37.91 -11.94 -21.80
N PRO A 573 -37.39 -13.17 -21.58
CA PRO A 573 -38.17 -14.39 -21.77
C PRO A 573 -39.19 -14.57 -20.63
N ILE A 574 -40.48 -14.69 -20.97
CA ILE A 574 -41.60 -14.79 -20.03
C ILE A 574 -42.21 -16.19 -20.06
N TYR A 575 -42.32 -16.84 -18.89
CA TYR A 575 -43.07 -18.09 -18.74
C TYR A 575 -43.74 -18.18 -17.37
N ASN A 576 -45.08 -17.99 -17.33
CA ASN A 576 -45.88 -17.98 -16.10
C ASN A 576 -45.38 -17.01 -15.02
N THR A 577 -44.85 -15.86 -15.43
CA THR A 577 -44.36 -14.84 -14.52
C THR A 577 -45.50 -14.31 -13.63
N PRO A 578 -45.33 -14.27 -12.29
CA PRO A 578 -46.28 -13.62 -11.39
C PRO A 578 -46.45 -12.14 -11.74
N LEU A 579 -47.70 -11.65 -11.70
CA LEU A 579 -48.03 -10.30 -12.20
C LEU A 579 -47.35 -9.18 -11.41
N ASP A 580 -47.15 -9.38 -10.10
CA ASP A 580 -46.46 -8.42 -9.23
C ASP A 580 -44.96 -8.31 -9.57
N LEU A 581 -44.34 -9.42 -9.95
CA LEU A 581 -42.93 -9.44 -10.38
C LEU A 581 -42.77 -8.88 -11.79
N LEU A 582 -43.71 -9.20 -12.70
CA LEU A 582 -43.76 -8.61 -14.04
C LEU A 582 -43.84 -7.09 -13.97
N GLU A 583 -44.71 -6.54 -13.12
CA GLU A 583 -44.87 -5.09 -12.96
C GLU A 583 -43.60 -4.42 -12.41
N LYS A 584 -42.92 -5.04 -11.43
CA LYS A 584 -41.65 -4.53 -10.89
C LYS A 584 -40.55 -4.53 -11.95
N MET A 585 -40.41 -5.62 -12.69
CA MET A 585 -39.43 -5.75 -13.77
C MET A 585 -39.68 -4.68 -14.86
N VAL A 586 -40.91 -4.54 -15.35
CA VAL A 586 -41.25 -3.51 -16.35
C VAL A 586 -41.04 -2.09 -15.80
N SER A 587 -41.37 -1.86 -14.53
CA SER A 587 -41.14 -0.57 -13.87
C SER A 587 -39.65 -0.20 -13.83
N SER A 588 -38.78 -1.17 -13.52
CA SER A 588 -37.32 -0.96 -13.51
C SER A 588 -36.77 -0.53 -14.88
N VAL A 589 -37.38 -1.00 -15.96
CA VAL A 589 -37.04 -0.57 -17.33
C VAL A 589 -37.63 0.80 -17.65
N ARG A 590 -38.88 1.07 -17.25
CA ARG A 590 -39.52 2.37 -17.47
C ARG A 590 -38.80 3.52 -16.77
N ASN A 591 -38.21 3.25 -15.60
CA ASN A 591 -37.52 4.24 -14.77
C ASN A 591 -36.10 4.58 -15.24
N GLN A 592 -35.57 3.87 -16.26
CA GLN A 592 -34.23 4.11 -16.76
C GLN A 592 -34.00 5.57 -17.13
N TRP A 593 -32.88 6.14 -16.67
CA TRP A 593 -32.53 7.52 -16.95
C TRP A 593 -32.24 7.74 -18.43
N TYR A 594 -31.62 6.75 -19.07
CA TYR A 594 -31.30 6.76 -20.48
C TYR A 594 -32.57 6.54 -21.30
N PRO A 595 -32.88 7.40 -22.29
CA PRO A 595 -34.18 7.39 -22.94
C PRO A 595 -34.31 6.40 -24.10
N ASP A 596 -33.20 6.02 -24.74
CA ASP A 596 -33.21 5.35 -26.04
C ASP A 596 -33.16 3.81 -25.90
N TRP A 597 -34.31 3.23 -25.57
CA TRP A 597 -34.49 1.78 -25.39
C TRP A 597 -35.82 1.25 -25.95
N GLU A 598 -35.84 -0.05 -26.26
CA GLU A 598 -37.04 -0.86 -26.47
C GLU A 598 -37.03 -2.06 -25.50
N LEU A 599 -38.22 -2.53 -25.11
CA LEU A 599 -38.41 -3.71 -24.26
C LEU A 599 -39.16 -4.79 -25.04
N LEU A 600 -38.53 -5.95 -25.21
CA LEU A 600 -39.04 -7.10 -25.93
C LEU A 600 -39.45 -8.20 -24.93
N LEU A 601 -40.75 -8.28 -24.67
CA LEU A 601 -41.34 -9.31 -23.80
C LEU A 601 -41.69 -10.54 -24.64
N VAL A 602 -40.91 -11.61 -24.50
CA VAL A 602 -41.11 -12.84 -25.27
C VAL A 602 -41.88 -13.87 -24.45
N ASN A 603 -43.18 -13.98 -24.68
CA ASN A 603 -44.02 -14.97 -24.03
C ASN A 603 -43.79 -16.37 -24.62
N ASP A 604 -43.11 -17.23 -23.85
CA ASP A 604 -42.78 -18.62 -24.21
C ASP A 604 -43.95 -19.57 -24.02
N ALA A 605 -45.10 -19.21 -24.59
CA ALA A 605 -46.38 -19.90 -24.49
C ALA A 605 -46.83 -20.16 -23.03
N SER A 606 -46.87 -19.10 -22.21
CA SER A 606 -47.39 -19.18 -20.83
C SER A 606 -48.82 -19.75 -20.82
N PRO A 607 -49.08 -20.88 -20.12
CA PRO A 607 -50.43 -21.44 -20.00
C PRO A 607 -51.41 -20.56 -19.20
N LEU A 608 -50.90 -19.69 -18.32
CA LEU A 608 -51.73 -18.76 -17.55
C LEU A 608 -52.28 -17.66 -18.44
N LYS A 609 -53.60 -17.65 -18.65
CA LYS A 609 -54.30 -16.62 -19.46
C LYS A 609 -54.12 -15.21 -18.91
N GLU A 610 -54.01 -15.08 -17.60
CA GLU A 610 -53.79 -13.81 -16.91
C GLU A 610 -52.44 -13.19 -17.29
N THR A 611 -51.38 -14.00 -17.45
CA THR A 611 -50.07 -13.53 -17.91
C THR A 611 -50.15 -12.98 -19.32
N ALA A 612 -50.78 -13.71 -20.26
CA ALA A 612 -50.95 -13.23 -21.63
C ALA A 612 -51.76 -11.92 -21.69
N ALA A 613 -52.88 -11.86 -20.97
CA ALA A 613 -53.72 -10.66 -20.91
C ALA A 613 -52.97 -9.46 -20.29
N ALA A 614 -52.12 -9.67 -19.29
CA ALA A 614 -51.31 -8.61 -18.68
C ALA A 614 -50.25 -8.09 -19.66
N LEU A 615 -49.60 -8.97 -20.44
CA LEU A 615 -48.64 -8.56 -21.46
C LEU A 615 -49.33 -7.72 -22.56
N ASP A 616 -50.49 -8.15 -23.03
CA ASP A 616 -51.27 -7.42 -24.06
C ASP A 616 -51.81 -6.06 -23.59
N ALA A 617 -51.82 -5.80 -22.28
CA ALA A 617 -52.35 -4.59 -21.69
C ALA A 617 -51.35 -3.42 -21.64
N PHE A 618 -50.07 -3.63 -21.96
CA PHE A 618 -49.08 -2.55 -21.96
C PHE A 618 -49.34 -1.56 -23.11
N ASP A 619 -49.39 -0.27 -22.77
CA ASP A 619 -49.72 0.85 -23.67
C ASP A 619 -48.50 1.70 -24.09
N ASP A 620 -47.30 1.39 -23.59
CA ASP A 620 -46.06 2.08 -23.93
C ASP A 620 -45.53 1.58 -25.29
N THR A 621 -45.41 2.49 -26.26
CA THR A 621 -44.95 2.18 -27.62
C THR A 621 -43.53 1.60 -27.72
N ARG A 622 -42.72 1.74 -26.65
CA ARG A 622 -41.38 1.14 -26.56
C ARG A 622 -41.40 -0.32 -26.11
N ILE A 623 -42.55 -0.81 -25.64
CA ILE A 623 -42.75 -2.20 -25.19
C ILE A 623 -43.40 -2.99 -26.32
N SER A 624 -42.77 -4.09 -26.73
CA SER A 624 -43.30 -5.03 -27.73
C SER A 624 -43.41 -6.42 -27.13
N VAL A 625 -44.58 -7.04 -27.33
CA VAL A 625 -44.84 -8.41 -26.89
C VAL A 625 -44.76 -9.37 -28.07
N ILE A 626 -44.05 -10.48 -27.88
CA ILE A 626 -43.89 -11.56 -28.85
C ILE A 626 -44.47 -12.83 -28.25
N HIS A 627 -45.58 -13.33 -28.81
CA HIS A 627 -46.17 -14.59 -28.38
C HIS A 627 -45.63 -15.74 -29.23
N LEU A 628 -45.03 -16.74 -28.58
CA LEU A 628 -44.64 -17.99 -29.22
C LEU A 628 -45.79 -18.99 -29.18
N ASP A 629 -45.98 -19.73 -30.28
CA ASP A 629 -47.06 -20.72 -30.41
C ASP A 629 -46.89 -21.95 -29.50
N ARG A 630 -45.65 -22.20 -29.04
CA ARG A 630 -45.29 -23.31 -28.16
C ARG A 630 -44.13 -22.90 -27.26
N ASN A 631 -44.00 -23.56 -26.12
CA ASN A 631 -42.85 -23.41 -25.24
C ASN A 631 -41.59 -23.96 -25.92
N GLN A 632 -40.60 -23.10 -26.11
CA GLN A 632 -39.30 -23.40 -26.72
C GLN A 632 -38.16 -23.36 -25.68
N GLY A 633 -38.49 -23.09 -24.42
CA GLY A 633 -37.56 -22.92 -23.32
C GLY A 633 -36.83 -21.57 -23.37
N ILE A 634 -36.09 -21.26 -22.30
CA ILE A 634 -35.42 -19.97 -22.13
C ILE A 634 -34.54 -19.59 -23.32
N ALA A 635 -33.69 -20.50 -23.82
CA ALA A 635 -32.85 -20.22 -24.97
C ALA A 635 -33.65 -19.90 -26.25
N GLY A 636 -34.73 -20.64 -26.51
CA GLY A 636 -35.59 -20.41 -27.67
C GLY A 636 -36.34 -19.08 -27.60
N ALA A 637 -36.88 -18.76 -26.43
CA ALA A 637 -37.54 -17.48 -26.18
C ALA A 637 -36.57 -16.30 -26.31
N THR A 638 -35.41 -16.37 -25.67
CA THR A 638 -34.38 -15.31 -25.80
C THR A 638 -33.94 -15.15 -27.25
N ASN A 639 -33.77 -16.23 -28.01
CA ASN A 639 -33.40 -16.16 -29.44
C ASN A 639 -34.46 -15.47 -30.29
N ALA A 640 -35.75 -15.74 -30.06
CA ALA A 640 -36.82 -15.03 -30.76
C ALA A 640 -36.78 -13.51 -30.48
N GLY A 641 -36.39 -13.12 -29.25
CA GLY A 641 -36.11 -11.73 -28.91
C GLY A 641 -34.91 -11.16 -29.67
N ILE A 642 -33.79 -11.88 -29.73
CA ILE A 642 -32.57 -11.46 -30.46
C ILE A 642 -32.84 -11.28 -31.96
N GLU A 643 -33.66 -12.15 -32.55
CA GLU A 643 -34.08 -12.05 -33.94
C GLU A 643 -34.88 -10.76 -34.18
N ARG A 644 -35.76 -10.40 -33.25
CA ARG A 644 -36.64 -9.23 -33.35
C ARG A 644 -35.98 -7.90 -32.98
N ALA A 645 -34.91 -7.93 -32.18
CA ALA A 645 -34.16 -6.76 -31.73
C ALA A 645 -33.66 -5.91 -32.89
N ALA A 646 -33.83 -4.59 -32.77
CA ALA A 646 -33.45 -3.64 -33.82
C ALA A 646 -32.34 -2.67 -33.40
N ASN A 647 -32.03 -2.58 -32.11
CA ASN A 647 -31.11 -1.58 -31.56
C ASN A 647 -29.64 -2.07 -31.54
N ASP A 648 -28.71 -1.16 -31.31
CA ASP A 648 -27.27 -1.42 -31.44
C ASP A 648 -26.77 -2.52 -30.49
N TYR A 649 -27.35 -2.57 -29.28
CA TYR A 649 -27.02 -3.52 -28.22
C TYR A 649 -28.28 -4.24 -27.71
N ILE A 650 -28.10 -5.50 -27.31
CA ILE A 650 -29.10 -6.26 -26.56
C ILE A 650 -28.71 -6.31 -25.08
N VAL A 651 -29.70 -6.24 -24.20
CA VAL A 651 -29.53 -6.38 -22.75
C VAL A 651 -30.40 -7.54 -22.28
N PHE A 652 -29.80 -8.53 -21.61
CA PHE A 652 -30.57 -9.63 -21.02
C PHE A 652 -31.10 -9.23 -19.65
N LEU A 653 -32.39 -9.53 -19.41
CA LEU A 653 -33.06 -9.30 -18.15
C LEU A 653 -34.02 -10.46 -17.87
N ASP A 654 -33.93 -11.05 -16.69
CA ASP A 654 -34.86 -12.09 -16.26
C ASP A 654 -36.20 -11.49 -15.84
N HIS A 655 -37.27 -12.25 -16.02
CA HIS A 655 -38.65 -11.76 -15.93
C HIS A 655 -39.10 -11.36 -14.52
N ASP A 656 -38.32 -11.71 -13.51
CA ASP A 656 -38.57 -11.49 -12.08
C ASP A 656 -37.52 -10.61 -11.38
N ASP A 657 -36.54 -10.10 -12.14
CA ASP A 657 -35.45 -9.28 -11.65
C ASP A 657 -35.63 -7.80 -11.99
N GLU A 658 -34.77 -6.94 -11.43
CA GLU A 658 -34.85 -5.49 -11.59
C GLU A 658 -33.49 -4.90 -12.02
N LEU A 659 -33.52 -3.94 -12.95
CA LEU A 659 -32.37 -3.10 -13.29
C LEU A 659 -32.32 -1.87 -12.36
N THR A 660 -31.13 -1.36 -12.07
CA THR A 660 -31.01 -0.04 -11.42
C THR A 660 -31.40 1.07 -12.39
N ASP A 661 -31.98 2.18 -11.91
CA ASP A 661 -32.44 3.28 -12.78
C ASP A 661 -31.34 3.90 -13.65
N ASP A 662 -30.07 3.78 -13.25
CA ASP A 662 -28.89 4.29 -13.97
C ASP A 662 -28.23 3.27 -14.90
N CYS A 663 -28.70 2.02 -14.93
CA CYS A 663 -28.11 0.90 -15.67
C CYS A 663 -27.79 1.24 -17.14
N LEU A 664 -28.79 1.62 -17.93
CA LEU A 664 -28.60 1.90 -19.36
C LEU A 664 -27.70 3.12 -19.60
N PHE A 665 -27.69 4.09 -18.67
CA PHE A 665 -26.84 5.26 -18.76
C PHE A 665 -25.37 4.89 -18.52
N GLU A 666 -25.09 4.05 -17.53
CA GLU A 666 -23.74 3.53 -17.27
C GLU A 666 -23.25 2.63 -18.41
N LEU A 667 -24.12 1.80 -18.99
CA LEU A 667 -23.80 1.06 -20.23
C LEU A 667 -23.43 2.01 -21.37
N ALA A 668 -24.19 3.09 -21.59
CA ALA A 668 -23.90 4.07 -22.63
C ALA A 668 -22.57 4.82 -22.39
N LYS A 669 -22.24 5.12 -21.12
CA LYS A 669 -20.93 5.69 -20.74
C LYS A 669 -19.79 4.74 -21.07
N CYS A 670 -19.92 3.47 -20.70
CA CYS A 670 -18.94 2.44 -21.01
C CYS A 670 -18.75 2.27 -22.52
N ILE A 671 -19.83 2.29 -23.30
CA ILE A 671 -19.76 2.22 -24.77
C ILE A 671 -18.99 3.39 -25.37
N ASN A 672 -19.18 4.61 -24.85
CA ASN A 672 -18.45 5.78 -25.32
C ASN A 672 -16.96 5.75 -24.91
N ALA A 673 -16.62 5.11 -23.79
CA ALA A 673 -15.25 5.01 -23.32
C ALA A 673 -14.46 3.92 -24.07
N ASP A 674 -15.04 2.73 -24.21
CA ASP A 674 -14.30 1.51 -24.58
C ASP A 674 -14.72 0.88 -25.92
N ASP A 675 -15.89 1.26 -26.47
CA ASP A 675 -16.55 0.60 -27.61
C ASP A 675 -16.55 -0.96 -27.49
N PRO A 676 -17.08 -1.52 -26.39
CA PRO A 676 -17.01 -2.95 -26.12
C PRO A 676 -18.02 -3.75 -26.96
N ASP A 677 -17.78 -5.04 -27.12
CA ASP A 677 -18.74 -5.98 -27.72
C ASP A 677 -19.59 -6.69 -26.65
N PHE A 678 -19.07 -6.78 -25.43
CA PHE A 678 -19.75 -7.35 -24.27
C PHE A 678 -19.44 -6.52 -23.02
N ILE A 679 -20.48 -6.21 -22.26
CA ILE A 679 -20.39 -5.49 -20.99
C ILE A 679 -21.07 -6.33 -19.92
N TYR A 680 -20.42 -6.43 -18.76
CA TYR A 680 -21.05 -6.92 -17.54
C TYR A 680 -20.85 -5.96 -16.37
N SER A 681 -21.73 -6.05 -15.37
CA SER A 681 -21.69 -5.22 -14.16
C SER A 681 -21.59 -6.06 -12.90
N ASP A 682 -21.35 -5.42 -11.75
CA ASP A 682 -21.63 -6.04 -10.46
C ASP A 682 -23.16 -6.25 -10.29
N GLU A 683 -23.51 -7.12 -9.36
CA GLU A 683 -24.91 -7.47 -9.04
C GLU A 683 -25.06 -7.67 -7.53
N ASP A 684 -26.28 -7.51 -7.03
CA ASP A 684 -26.66 -7.94 -5.68
C ASP A 684 -27.89 -8.85 -5.74
N LYS A 685 -28.36 -9.29 -4.57
CA LYS A 685 -29.56 -10.11 -4.46
C LYS A 685 -30.67 -9.43 -3.68
N LEU A 686 -31.89 -9.52 -4.21
CA LEU A 686 -33.10 -9.02 -3.59
C LEU A 686 -33.86 -10.16 -2.89
N THR A 687 -34.00 -10.07 -1.57
CA THR A 687 -34.73 -11.08 -0.79
C THR A 687 -36.25 -10.97 -1.03
N PRO A 688 -37.04 -12.01 -0.69
CA PRO A 688 -38.51 -11.95 -0.78
C PRO A 688 -39.13 -10.79 0.00
N GLU A 689 -38.47 -10.33 1.07
CA GLU A 689 -38.90 -9.19 1.90
C GLU A 689 -38.56 -7.83 1.28
N GLY A 690 -37.88 -7.80 0.12
CA GLY A 690 -37.48 -6.56 -0.55
C GLY A 690 -36.17 -5.95 -0.04
N ARG A 691 -35.34 -6.71 0.68
CA ARG A 691 -34.02 -6.24 1.15
C ARG A 691 -32.92 -6.66 0.20
N PHE A 692 -31.90 -5.82 0.03
CA PHE A 692 -30.72 -6.19 -0.73
C PHE A 692 -29.73 -6.98 0.13
N SER A 693 -28.98 -7.90 -0.49
CA SER A 693 -28.03 -8.78 0.19
C SER A 693 -27.02 -9.37 -0.79
N GLN A 694 -25.96 -10.02 -0.29
CA GLN A 694 -25.02 -10.84 -1.08
C GLN A 694 -24.48 -10.14 -2.35
N ALA A 695 -24.01 -8.90 -2.21
CA ALA A 695 -23.36 -8.17 -3.31
C ALA A 695 -22.17 -8.97 -3.87
N HIS A 696 -22.11 -9.05 -5.19
CA HIS A 696 -21.06 -9.71 -5.94
C HIS A 696 -20.25 -8.65 -6.68
N PHE A 697 -19.15 -8.24 -6.05
CA PHE A 697 -18.16 -7.35 -6.62
C PHE A 697 -17.17 -8.16 -7.45
N LYS A 698 -17.37 -8.12 -8.76
CA LYS A 698 -16.71 -8.95 -9.75
C LYS A 698 -15.34 -8.37 -10.12
N PRO A 699 -14.37 -9.19 -10.54
CA PRO A 699 -13.16 -8.70 -11.15
C PRO A 699 -13.44 -8.23 -12.60
N ASP A 700 -12.47 -7.53 -13.18
CA ASP A 700 -12.39 -7.35 -14.63
C ASP A 700 -12.20 -8.70 -15.34
N TRP A 701 -12.17 -8.67 -16.68
CA TRP A 701 -12.26 -9.89 -17.49
C TRP A 701 -11.21 -10.93 -17.11
N SER A 702 -11.68 -12.12 -16.72
CA SER A 702 -10.90 -13.20 -16.10
C SER A 702 -11.21 -14.53 -16.81
N PRO A 703 -10.51 -14.84 -17.92
CA PRO A 703 -10.87 -15.94 -18.82
C PRO A 703 -10.75 -17.33 -18.18
N ASP A 704 -9.82 -17.51 -17.23
CA ASP A 704 -9.63 -18.79 -16.55
C ASP A 704 -10.60 -18.95 -15.38
N THR A 705 -10.94 -17.86 -14.68
CA THR A 705 -12.07 -17.86 -13.74
C THR A 705 -13.37 -18.23 -14.45
N MET A 706 -13.59 -17.72 -15.67
CA MET A 706 -14.77 -18.04 -16.50
C MET A 706 -14.91 -19.54 -16.79
N MET A 707 -13.80 -20.28 -16.79
CA MET A 707 -13.81 -21.74 -16.94
C MET A 707 -14.11 -22.47 -15.61
N GLY A 708 -13.90 -21.83 -14.46
CA GLY A 708 -14.21 -22.36 -13.14
C GLY A 708 -15.62 -22.04 -12.65
N THR A 709 -16.11 -20.83 -12.92
CA THR A 709 -17.41 -20.28 -12.47
C THR A 709 -17.97 -19.25 -13.46
N MET A 710 -19.30 -19.21 -13.61
CA MET A 710 -19.98 -18.13 -14.35
C MET A 710 -20.06 -16.93 -13.41
N TYR A 711 -19.20 -15.93 -13.59
CA TYR A 711 -19.17 -14.76 -12.71
C TYR A 711 -19.71 -13.49 -13.38
N THR A 712 -19.75 -13.42 -14.71
CA THR A 712 -20.21 -12.22 -15.44
C THR A 712 -21.71 -12.01 -15.30
N CYS A 713 -22.49 -13.09 -15.28
CA CYS A 713 -23.92 -13.14 -14.95
C CYS A 713 -24.71 -11.90 -15.45
N HIS A 714 -25.17 -11.03 -14.54
CA HIS A 714 -26.07 -9.92 -14.82
C HIS A 714 -25.42 -8.58 -14.40
N VAL A 715 -25.76 -7.44 -14.98
CA VAL A 715 -26.38 -7.28 -16.31
C VAL A 715 -25.42 -7.80 -17.37
N ALA A 716 -25.95 -8.48 -18.40
CA ALA A 716 -25.19 -8.87 -19.59
C ALA A 716 -25.67 -8.06 -20.81
N CYS A 717 -24.84 -7.14 -21.30
CA CYS A 717 -25.11 -6.31 -22.48
C CYS A 717 -24.19 -6.70 -23.62
N VAL A 718 -24.73 -6.99 -24.80
CA VAL A 718 -24.00 -7.54 -25.94
C VAL A 718 -24.31 -6.73 -27.19
N ARG A 719 -23.30 -6.42 -28.00
CA ARG A 719 -23.54 -5.80 -29.31
C ARG A 719 -24.39 -6.71 -30.19
N LEU A 720 -25.48 -6.19 -30.77
CA LEU A 720 -26.45 -7.00 -31.52
C LEU A 720 -25.80 -7.75 -32.70
N SER A 721 -24.86 -7.11 -33.39
CA SER A 721 -24.12 -7.73 -34.51
C SER A 721 -23.30 -8.95 -34.07
N VAL A 722 -22.74 -8.92 -32.85
CA VAL A 722 -21.99 -10.03 -32.26
C VAL A 722 -22.93 -11.15 -31.84
N ALA A 723 -24.04 -10.82 -31.17
CA ALA A 723 -25.05 -11.80 -30.77
C ALA A 723 -25.64 -12.56 -31.98
N ARG A 724 -25.92 -11.86 -33.09
CA ARG A 724 -26.38 -12.47 -34.34
C ARG A 724 -25.31 -13.35 -34.99
N LYS A 725 -24.05 -12.90 -35.00
CA LYS A 725 -22.92 -13.69 -35.53
C LYS A 725 -22.72 -15.00 -34.75
N LEU A 726 -22.99 -14.99 -33.45
CA LEU A 726 -22.93 -16.18 -32.59
C LEU A 726 -24.06 -17.19 -32.84
N GLY A 727 -25.15 -16.78 -33.48
CA GLY A 727 -26.34 -17.62 -33.66
C GLY A 727 -27.19 -17.79 -32.40
N GLY A 728 -27.13 -16.84 -31.46
CA GLY A 728 -27.93 -16.85 -30.24
C GLY A 728 -27.50 -17.91 -29.21
N LEU A 729 -28.41 -18.23 -28.30
CA LEU A 729 -28.28 -19.20 -27.21
C LEU A 729 -28.62 -20.61 -27.68
N ARG A 730 -28.00 -21.62 -27.05
CA ARG A 730 -28.11 -23.02 -27.45
C ARG A 730 -28.94 -23.81 -26.45
N GLY A 731 -30.10 -24.32 -26.90
CA GLY A 731 -31.07 -24.98 -26.03
C GLY A 731 -30.61 -26.29 -25.40
N GLU A 732 -29.60 -26.95 -25.97
CA GLU A 732 -28.99 -28.14 -25.35
C GLU A 732 -28.26 -27.84 -24.03
N PHE A 733 -28.01 -26.57 -23.71
CA PHE A 733 -27.41 -26.11 -22.46
C PHE A 733 -28.38 -25.35 -21.54
N ASN A 734 -29.70 -25.52 -21.69
CA ASN A 734 -30.67 -24.90 -20.77
C ASN A 734 -30.28 -25.12 -19.29
N GLY A 735 -30.26 -24.04 -18.52
CA GLY A 735 -29.67 -23.92 -17.17
C GLY A 735 -28.26 -23.30 -17.12
N CYS A 736 -27.53 -23.30 -18.24
CA CYS A 736 -26.19 -22.70 -18.40
C CYS A 736 -25.99 -22.11 -19.82
N GLN A 737 -27.09 -21.78 -20.50
CA GLN A 737 -27.09 -21.31 -21.89
C GLN A 737 -26.39 -19.97 -22.08
N ASP A 738 -26.47 -19.11 -21.06
CA ASP A 738 -25.78 -17.83 -20.88
C ASP A 738 -24.26 -18.03 -20.79
N TRP A 739 -23.81 -19.00 -20.00
CA TRP A 739 -22.41 -19.35 -19.86
C TRP A 739 -21.82 -19.85 -21.17
N ASP A 740 -22.53 -20.74 -21.87
CA ASP A 740 -22.12 -21.17 -23.21
C ASP A 740 -22.03 -19.98 -24.18
N PHE A 741 -23.00 -19.07 -24.13
CA PHE A 741 -23.02 -17.90 -24.97
C PHE A 741 -21.79 -17.02 -24.74
N VAL A 742 -21.46 -16.71 -23.48
CA VAL A 742 -20.25 -15.93 -23.13
C VAL A 742 -18.97 -16.65 -23.52
N LEU A 743 -18.87 -17.97 -23.29
CA LEU A 743 -17.69 -18.75 -23.70
C LEU A 743 -17.47 -18.75 -25.21
N ARG A 744 -18.54 -18.74 -26.02
CA ARG A 744 -18.43 -18.58 -27.49
C ARG A 744 -18.15 -17.14 -27.90
N LEU A 745 -18.72 -16.16 -27.21
CA LEU A 745 -18.47 -14.74 -27.47
C LEU A 745 -16.97 -14.43 -27.35
N THR A 746 -16.34 -14.92 -26.29
CA THR A 746 -14.90 -14.72 -26.02
C THR A 746 -13.99 -15.41 -27.04
N GLU A 747 -14.52 -16.31 -27.88
CA GLU A 747 -13.78 -16.94 -28.98
C GLU A 747 -13.73 -16.07 -30.24
N ILE A 748 -14.58 -15.03 -30.33
CA ILE A 748 -14.69 -14.16 -31.51
C ILE A 748 -14.41 -12.67 -31.25
N THR A 749 -14.30 -12.26 -29.98
CA THR A 749 -13.93 -10.89 -29.59
C THR A 749 -13.20 -10.88 -28.25
N SER A 750 -12.33 -9.89 -28.08
CA SER A 750 -11.64 -9.55 -26.83
C SER A 750 -12.10 -8.20 -26.26
N LYS A 751 -13.06 -7.52 -26.91
CA LYS A 751 -13.60 -6.23 -26.48
C LYS A 751 -14.64 -6.43 -25.37
N ILE A 752 -14.17 -6.64 -24.15
CA ILE A 752 -15.00 -6.94 -22.99
C ILE A 752 -14.74 -5.90 -21.92
N SER A 753 -15.80 -5.24 -21.44
CA SER A 753 -15.70 -4.24 -20.37
C SER A 753 -16.51 -4.67 -19.14
N HIS A 754 -16.02 -4.25 -17.98
CA HIS A 754 -16.66 -4.43 -16.69
C HIS A 754 -17.03 -3.06 -16.12
N ILE A 755 -18.24 -2.92 -15.60
CA ILE A 755 -18.66 -1.75 -14.85
C ILE A 755 -18.71 -2.14 -13.36
N PRO A 756 -17.80 -1.63 -12.51
CA PRO A 756 -17.74 -1.97 -11.08
C PRO A 756 -18.82 -1.22 -10.28
N LYS A 757 -20.08 -1.40 -10.69
CA LYS A 757 -21.29 -0.88 -10.07
C LYS A 757 -22.34 -1.97 -10.06
N VAL A 758 -23.09 -2.04 -8.97
CA VAL A 758 -24.29 -2.88 -8.92
C VAL A 758 -25.33 -2.24 -9.84
N LEU A 759 -25.61 -2.89 -10.97
CA LEU A 759 -26.62 -2.44 -11.95
C LEU A 759 -27.77 -3.46 -12.13
N TYR A 760 -27.77 -4.51 -11.32
CA TYR A 760 -28.73 -5.61 -11.36
C TYR A 760 -29.09 -6.07 -9.95
N HIS A 761 -30.38 -6.29 -9.72
CA HIS A 761 -30.92 -6.85 -8.48
C HIS A 761 -31.51 -8.23 -8.76
N TRP A 762 -30.78 -9.28 -8.37
CA TRP A 762 -31.17 -10.67 -8.63
C TRP A 762 -32.10 -11.21 -7.52
N ARG A 763 -33.33 -11.56 -7.87
CA ARG A 763 -34.32 -11.99 -6.88
C ARG A 763 -34.08 -13.42 -6.38
N ILE A 764 -34.07 -13.57 -5.06
CA ILE A 764 -34.05 -14.89 -4.42
C ILE A 764 -35.47 -15.44 -4.37
N ILE A 765 -35.80 -16.39 -5.25
CA ILE A 765 -37.04 -17.17 -5.17
C ILE A 765 -36.76 -18.62 -4.72
N PRO A 766 -37.57 -19.24 -3.83
CA PRO A 766 -37.32 -20.58 -3.26
C PRO A 766 -37.20 -21.75 -4.25
N ALA A 767 -37.47 -21.54 -5.55
CA ALA A 767 -37.41 -22.55 -6.61
C ALA A 767 -36.38 -22.22 -7.73
N SER A 768 -35.57 -21.16 -7.55
CA SER A 768 -34.56 -20.72 -8.52
C SER A 768 -33.18 -21.33 -8.23
N CYS A 769 -32.31 -21.32 -9.24
CA CYS A 769 -30.88 -21.57 -9.05
C CYS A 769 -30.24 -20.55 -8.09
N ALA A 770 -30.87 -19.39 -7.89
CA ALA A 770 -30.48 -18.39 -6.90
C ALA A 770 -30.50 -18.91 -5.45
N SER A 771 -31.38 -19.87 -5.14
CA SER A 771 -31.53 -20.44 -3.79
C SER A 771 -30.73 -21.73 -3.58
N ASP A 772 -30.65 -22.61 -4.58
CA ASP A 772 -29.89 -23.86 -4.51
C ASP A 772 -29.58 -24.45 -5.91
N LEU A 773 -28.30 -24.52 -6.28
CA LEU A 773 -27.82 -25.15 -7.52
C LEU A 773 -28.11 -26.66 -7.59
N THR A 774 -28.27 -27.33 -6.44
CA THR A 774 -28.54 -28.77 -6.36
C THR A 774 -30.02 -29.12 -6.56
N ALA A 775 -30.91 -28.13 -6.51
CA ALA A 775 -32.35 -28.32 -6.72
C ALA A 775 -32.69 -28.82 -8.13
N LYS A 776 -31.78 -28.68 -9.10
CA LYS A 776 -31.98 -29.06 -10.51
C LYS A 776 -30.78 -29.87 -11.05
N PRO A 777 -30.76 -31.20 -10.92
CA PRO A 777 -29.63 -32.06 -11.34
C PRO A 777 -29.17 -31.88 -12.80
N TYR A 778 -30.08 -31.49 -13.71
CA TYR A 778 -29.73 -31.23 -15.10
C TYR A 778 -28.80 -30.02 -15.28
N VAL A 779 -28.84 -29.03 -14.38
CA VAL A 779 -28.00 -27.83 -14.41
C VAL A 779 -26.53 -28.18 -14.13
N LEU A 780 -26.28 -29.11 -13.22
CA LEU A 780 -24.93 -29.60 -12.95
C LEU A 780 -24.32 -30.32 -14.17
N ALA A 781 -25.14 -31.12 -14.87
CA ALA A 781 -24.72 -31.78 -16.11
C ALA A 781 -24.46 -30.76 -17.23
N ALA A 782 -25.34 -29.76 -17.41
CA ALA A 782 -25.17 -28.68 -18.37
C ALA A 782 -23.90 -27.84 -18.07
N SER A 783 -23.66 -27.49 -16.80
CA SER A 783 -22.49 -26.76 -16.34
C SER A 783 -21.19 -27.49 -16.70
N LYS A 784 -21.13 -28.81 -16.52
CA LYS A 784 -19.99 -29.60 -16.99
C LYS A 784 -19.88 -29.58 -18.52
N ALA A 785 -20.99 -29.80 -19.22
CA ALA A 785 -21.04 -29.90 -20.68
C ALA A 785 -20.62 -28.60 -21.41
N VAL A 786 -20.93 -27.42 -20.87
CA VAL A 786 -20.52 -26.13 -21.49
C VAL A 786 -18.99 -25.98 -21.52
N ARG A 787 -18.30 -26.40 -20.46
CA ARG A 787 -16.83 -26.38 -20.38
C ARG A 787 -16.19 -27.39 -21.32
N GLU A 788 -16.73 -28.62 -21.37
CA GLU A 788 -16.29 -29.65 -22.32
C GLU A 788 -16.50 -29.19 -23.77
N SER A 789 -17.61 -28.52 -24.05
CA SER A 789 -17.89 -27.91 -25.35
C SER A 789 -16.84 -26.83 -25.69
N ALA A 790 -16.53 -25.94 -24.75
CA ALA A 790 -15.52 -24.90 -24.93
C ALA A 790 -14.11 -25.47 -25.16
N LEU A 791 -13.69 -26.47 -24.37
CA LEU A 791 -12.41 -27.17 -24.58
C LEU A 791 -12.32 -27.74 -26.00
N LYS A 792 -13.39 -28.42 -26.45
CA LYS A 792 -13.45 -29.01 -27.80
C LYS A 792 -13.38 -27.94 -28.89
N ARG A 793 -14.13 -26.84 -28.79
CA ARG A 793 -14.12 -25.76 -29.79
C ARG A 793 -12.76 -25.05 -29.88
N ARG A 794 -12.09 -24.88 -28.73
CA ARG A 794 -10.77 -24.24 -28.62
C ARG A 794 -9.62 -25.19 -28.98
N GLY A 795 -9.90 -26.47 -29.28
CA GLY A 795 -8.88 -27.47 -29.58
C GLY A 795 -7.98 -27.80 -28.39
N LEU A 796 -8.47 -27.62 -27.16
CA LEU A 796 -7.73 -27.84 -25.93
C LEU A 796 -8.04 -29.22 -25.36
N ASN A 797 -6.98 -29.94 -24.96
CA ASN A 797 -7.09 -31.20 -24.24
C ASN A 797 -7.06 -30.91 -22.74
N GLY A 798 -8.07 -31.34 -22.01
CA GLY A 798 -8.12 -31.18 -20.56
C GLY A 798 -9.25 -31.96 -19.93
N ILE A 799 -9.19 -32.09 -18.61
CA ILE A 799 -10.21 -32.77 -17.80
C ILE A 799 -10.94 -31.72 -16.97
N VAL A 800 -12.28 -31.75 -17.04
CA VAL A 800 -13.16 -30.94 -16.19
C VAL A 800 -13.34 -31.67 -14.86
N GLU A 801 -12.66 -31.19 -13.82
CA GLU A 801 -12.61 -31.82 -12.49
C GLU A 801 -13.64 -31.16 -11.55
N PRO A 802 -14.67 -31.89 -11.06
CA PRO A 802 -15.61 -31.34 -10.11
C PRO A 802 -14.93 -31.08 -8.76
N LEU A 803 -15.30 -30.00 -8.08
CA LEU A 803 -14.83 -29.75 -6.72
C LEU A 803 -15.61 -30.60 -5.69
N PRO A 804 -14.90 -31.37 -4.84
CA PRO A 804 -15.54 -32.06 -3.73
C PRO A 804 -16.26 -31.07 -2.80
N ASN A 805 -17.45 -31.42 -2.34
CA ASN A 805 -18.28 -30.62 -1.42
C ASN A 805 -18.77 -29.26 -1.95
N HIS A 806 -18.50 -28.92 -3.22
CA HIS A 806 -18.95 -27.67 -3.83
C HIS A 806 -19.61 -27.93 -5.21
N PRO A 807 -20.85 -28.45 -5.24
CA PRO A 807 -21.57 -28.74 -6.48
C PRO A 807 -21.67 -27.50 -7.38
N GLY A 808 -21.43 -27.67 -8.68
CA GLY A 808 -21.49 -26.59 -9.68
C GLY A 808 -20.16 -25.90 -9.97
N PHE A 809 -19.16 -26.08 -9.09
CA PHE A 809 -17.80 -25.56 -9.28
C PHE A 809 -16.85 -26.63 -9.80
N PHE A 810 -15.95 -26.22 -10.69
CA PHE A 810 -15.01 -27.11 -11.37
C PHE A 810 -13.63 -26.47 -11.48
N ARG A 811 -12.60 -27.30 -11.58
CA ARG A 811 -11.26 -26.92 -12.03
C ARG A 811 -11.02 -27.50 -13.41
N ILE A 812 -10.18 -26.83 -14.21
CA ILE A 812 -9.74 -27.37 -15.48
C ILE A 812 -8.30 -27.87 -15.34
N ASN A 813 -8.11 -29.16 -15.57
CA ASN A 813 -6.79 -29.75 -15.65
C ASN A 813 -6.39 -29.85 -17.13
N TYR A 814 -5.76 -28.80 -17.65
CA TYR A 814 -5.25 -28.76 -19.02
C TYR A 814 -4.08 -29.75 -19.16
N ALA A 815 -4.15 -30.60 -20.18
CA ALA A 815 -3.05 -31.50 -20.51
C ALA A 815 -1.93 -30.72 -21.20
N PRO A 816 -0.65 -30.91 -20.82
CA PRO A 816 0.47 -30.36 -21.57
C PRO A 816 0.41 -30.80 -23.04
N GLN A 817 0.58 -29.85 -23.94
CA GLN A 817 0.63 -30.10 -25.38
C GLN A 817 2.03 -30.59 -25.75
N GLY A 818 2.11 -31.81 -26.28
CA GLY A 818 3.37 -32.47 -26.60
C GLY A 818 4.07 -33.03 -25.36
N ASN A 819 5.40 -32.88 -25.30
CA ASN A 819 6.21 -33.29 -24.14
C ASN A 819 7.33 -32.24 -23.90
N PRO A 820 6.96 -30.97 -23.58
CA PRO A 820 7.94 -29.89 -23.44
C PRO A 820 8.94 -30.19 -22.32
N LEU A 821 10.20 -29.84 -22.53
CA LEU A 821 11.16 -29.90 -21.43
C LEU A 821 10.86 -28.76 -20.44
N ILE A 822 10.77 -29.05 -19.16
CA ILE A 822 10.59 -28.05 -18.10
C ILE A 822 11.92 -27.82 -17.39
N SER A 823 12.43 -26.59 -17.38
CA SER A 823 13.62 -26.22 -16.60
C SER A 823 13.22 -25.60 -15.28
N ILE A 824 13.53 -26.29 -14.18
CA ILE A 824 13.26 -25.82 -12.82
C ILE A 824 14.51 -25.10 -12.31
N ILE A 825 14.41 -23.79 -12.09
CA ILE A 825 15.52 -22.90 -11.73
C ILE A 825 15.43 -22.63 -10.23
N ILE A 826 16.49 -23.00 -9.51
CA ILE A 826 16.54 -22.95 -8.04
C ILE A 826 17.78 -22.17 -7.60
N PRO A 827 17.66 -20.87 -7.28
CA PRO A 827 18.71 -20.11 -6.61
C PRO A 827 18.91 -20.61 -5.18
N THR A 828 20.17 -20.72 -4.73
CA THR A 828 20.48 -21.18 -3.37
C THR A 828 21.79 -20.58 -2.86
N ARG A 829 21.89 -20.43 -1.53
CA ARG A 829 23.12 -20.09 -0.83
C ARG A 829 23.12 -20.63 0.59
N ASP A 830 24.10 -21.47 0.92
CA ASP A 830 24.34 -21.99 2.29
C ASP A 830 23.10 -22.63 2.97
N ASN A 831 22.20 -23.25 2.18
CA ASN A 831 20.89 -23.73 2.65
C ASN A 831 20.69 -25.25 2.47
N GLN A 832 21.73 -26.06 2.78
CA GLN A 832 21.76 -27.50 2.49
C GLN A 832 20.45 -28.25 2.84
N ALA A 833 19.93 -28.07 4.06
CA ALA A 833 18.81 -28.87 4.56
C ALA A 833 17.51 -28.65 3.77
N PHE A 834 17.22 -27.40 3.42
CA PHE A 834 16.02 -27.05 2.66
C PHE A 834 16.19 -27.37 1.18
N LEU A 835 17.34 -27.02 0.58
CA LEU A 835 17.65 -27.37 -0.79
C LEU A 835 17.54 -28.89 -1.02
N GLN A 836 18.01 -29.67 -0.05
CA GLN A 836 17.91 -31.13 -0.11
C GLN A 836 16.46 -31.61 -0.11
N ARG A 837 15.62 -31.08 0.79
CA ARG A 837 14.18 -31.42 0.84
C ARG A 837 13.46 -31.00 -0.44
N CYS A 838 13.75 -29.81 -0.96
CA CYS A 838 13.19 -29.30 -2.21
C CYS A 838 13.54 -30.25 -3.38
N VAL A 839 14.82 -30.52 -3.62
CA VAL A 839 15.27 -31.38 -4.72
C VAL A 839 14.76 -32.82 -4.58
N GLU A 840 14.80 -33.39 -3.37
CA GLU A 840 14.26 -34.74 -3.12
C GLU A 840 12.76 -34.81 -3.39
N SER A 841 11.97 -33.81 -2.95
CA SER A 841 10.53 -33.78 -3.21
C SER A 841 10.22 -33.74 -4.71
N ILE A 842 10.98 -32.97 -5.50
CA ILE A 842 10.81 -32.90 -6.95
C ILE A 842 11.16 -34.24 -7.60
N LEU A 843 12.32 -34.82 -7.27
CA LEU A 843 12.81 -36.04 -7.90
C LEU A 843 11.98 -37.28 -7.56
N THR A 844 11.38 -37.33 -6.37
CA THR A 844 10.68 -38.51 -5.86
C THR A 844 9.17 -38.45 -6.04
N LYS A 845 8.56 -37.26 -5.97
CA LYS A 845 7.10 -37.11 -6.03
C LYS A 845 6.60 -36.73 -7.42
N THR A 846 7.37 -36.06 -8.27
CA THR A 846 6.87 -35.55 -9.57
C THR A 846 6.69 -36.66 -10.60
N ARG A 847 5.46 -36.81 -11.15
CA ARG A 847 5.13 -37.77 -12.22
C ARG A 847 5.69 -37.36 -13.58
N TYR A 848 5.63 -36.08 -13.92
CA TYR A 848 6.13 -35.56 -15.19
C TYR A 848 7.63 -35.84 -15.33
N ALA A 849 8.05 -36.59 -16.35
CA ALA A 849 9.42 -37.09 -16.44
C ALA A 849 10.40 -36.13 -17.13
N HIS A 850 9.91 -35.26 -18.03
CA HIS A 850 10.73 -34.46 -18.93
C HIS A 850 11.06 -33.09 -18.33
N PHE A 851 11.87 -33.10 -17.27
CA PHE A 851 12.37 -31.88 -16.63
C PHE A 851 13.87 -31.95 -16.35
N GLU A 852 14.49 -30.78 -16.20
CA GLU A 852 15.83 -30.60 -15.65
C GLU A 852 15.82 -29.63 -14.47
N LEU A 853 16.81 -29.74 -13.58
CA LEU A 853 17.03 -28.85 -12.45
C LEU A 853 18.25 -27.98 -12.74
N VAL A 854 18.08 -26.66 -12.77
CA VAL A 854 19.15 -25.67 -12.89
C VAL A 854 19.37 -25.03 -11.53
N ILE A 855 20.33 -25.55 -10.77
CA ILE A 855 20.66 -25.03 -9.44
C ILE A 855 21.65 -23.87 -9.61
N VAL A 856 21.30 -22.68 -9.13
CA VAL A 856 22.15 -21.48 -9.21
C VAL A 856 22.75 -21.20 -7.83
N ASP A 857 24.00 -21.61 -7.64
CA ASP A 857 24.75 -21.41 -6.39
C ASP A 857 25.27 -19.97 -6.31
N ASN A 858 24.68 -19.16 -5.44
CA ASN A 858 25.09 -17.77 -5.19
C ASN A 858 26.28 -17.67 -4.22
N GLY A 859 27.36 -18.37 -4.55
CA GLY A 859 28.61 -18.32 -3.81
C GLY A 859 28.56 -19.02 -2.44
N SER A 860 27.93 -20.19 -2.34
CA SER A 860 27.94 -20.97 -1.09
C SER A 860 29.37 -21.25 -0.62
N VAL A 861 29.56 -21.16 0.69
CA VAL A 861 30.82 -21.39 1.41
C VAL A 861 30.67 -22.43 2.53
N ASP A 862 29.44 -22.72 2.94
CA ASP A 862 29.15 -23.77 3.90
C ASP A 862 29.60 -25.15 3.36
N ALA A 863 30.36 -25.86 4.19
CA ALA A 863 30.96 -27.12 3.79
C ALA A 863 29.91 -28.21 3.52
N GLY A 864 28.81 -28.21 4.28
CA GLY A 864 27.71 -29.16 4.09
C GLY A 864 27.00 -28.93 2.76
N THR A 865 26.69 -27.66 2.47
CA THR A 865 26.08 -27.23 1.21
C THR A 865 26.97 -27.57 0.02
N LEU A 866 28.27 -27.25 0.07
CA LEU A 866 29.22 -27.59 -1.01
C LEU A 866 29.31 -29.10 -1.27
N VAL A 867 29.35 -29.92 -0.22
CA VAL A 867 29.34 -31.39 -0.35
C VAL A 867 28.07 -31.87 -1.04
N TYR A 868 26.90 -31.31 -0.66
CA TYR A 868 25.64 -31.68 -1.26
C TYR A 868 25.53 -31.23 -2.73
N LEU A 869 25.98 -30.01 -3.06
CA LEU A 869 26.04 -29.54 -4.45
C LEU A 869 26.94 -30.43 -5.33
N ASP A 870 28.07 -30.92 -4.80
CA ASP A 870 28.94 -31.87 -5.50
C ASP A 870 28.30 -33.26 -5.68
N GLN A 871 27.42 -33.68 -4.77
CA GLN A 871 26.61 -34.88 -4.94
C GLN A 871 25.56 -34.68 -6.04
N LEU A 872 24.87 -33.53 -6.04
CA LEU A 872 23.84 -33.18 -7.02
C LEU A 872 24.38 -33.15 -8.46
N LYS A 873 25.61 -32.67 -8.68
CA LYS A 873 26.29 -32.70 -10.00
C LYS A 873 26.34 -34.09 -10.66
N ARG A 874 26.22 -35.18 -9.88
CA ARG A 874 26.24 -36.55 -10.40
C ARG A 874 24.90 -36.97 -11.00
N ASN A 875 23.82 -36.28 -10.67
CA ASN A 875 22.51 -36.54 -11.23
C ASN A 875 22.41 -35.95 -12.64
N LYS A 876 22.09 -36.78 -13.63
CA LYS A 876 22.00 -36.36 -15.05
C LYS A 876 20.92 -35.32 -15.32
N LYS A 877 19.92 -35.19 -14.44
CA LYS A 877 18.87 -34.16 -14.54
C LYS A 877 19.31 -32.82 -13.94
N VAL A 878 20.45 -32.74 -13.26
CA VAL A 878 20.88 -31.53 -12.56
C VAL A 878 22.01 -30.83 -13.31
N LYS A 879 21.84 -29.54 -13.53
CA LYS A 879 22.88 -28.61 -13.98
C LYS A 879 23.18 -27.63 -12.84
N LEU A 880 24.40 -27.67 -12.30
CA LEU A 880 24.86 -26.69 -11.32
C LEU A 880 25.54 -25.51 -12.03
N VAL A 881 25.10 -24.29 -11.71
CA VAL A 881 25.68 -23.03 -12.17
C VAL A 881 26.17 -22.27 -10.95
N ARG A 882 27.47 -21.94 -10.89
CA ARG A 882 28.00 -21.08 -9.82
C ARG A 882 27.99 -19.63 -10.27
N HIS A 883 27.45 -18.75 -9.44
CA HIS A 883 27.37 -17.31 -9.67
C HIS A 883 27.71 -16.56 -8.37
N ASP A 884 29.00 -16.32 -8.13
CA ASP A 884 29.51 -15.75 -6.87
C ASP A 884 29.54 -14.21 -6.96
N MET A 885 28.38 -13.58 -6.81
CA MET A 885 28.17 -12.13 -6.92
C MET A 885 27.34 -11.61 -5.73
N PRO A 886 27.22 -10.28 -5.52
CA PRO A 886 26.27 -9.73 -4.56
C PRO A 886 24.85 -10.25 -4.83
N PHE A 887 24.06 -10.48 -3.77
CA PHE A 887 22.73 -11.04 -3.91
C PHE A 887 21.80 -10.13 -4.74
N ASN A 888 21.27 -10.70 -5.81
CA ASN A 888 20.24 -10.11 -6.64
C ASN A 888 19.38 -11.27 -7.18
N PHE A 889 18.14 -11.38 -6.71
CA PHE A 889 17.26 -12.50 -7.08
C PHE A 889 16.98 -12.52 -8.58
N SER A 890 16.58 -11.38 -9.15
CA SER A 890 16.33 -11.21 -10.59
C SER A 890 17.52 -11.69 -11.44
N GLN A 891 18.74 -11.29 -11.07
CA GLN A 891 19.96 -11.71 -11.78
C GLN A 891 20.19 -13.22 -11.69
N LEU A 892 20.00 -13.84 -10.52
CA LEU A 892 20.18 -15.28 -10.34
C LEU A 892 19.19 -16.08 -11.22
N ILE A 893 17.95 -15.60 -11.31
CA ILE A 893 16.95 -16.16 -12.22
C ILE A 893 17.41 -16.01 -13.68
N ASN A 894 17.80 -14.82 -14.13
CA ASN A 894 18.27 -14.58 -15.50
C ASN A 894 19.45 -15.51 -15.86
N VAL A 895 20.43 -15.66 -14.96
CA VAL A 895 21.57 -16.59 -15.11
C VAL A 895 21.11 -18.04 -15.21
N GLY A 896 20.12 -18.43 -14.41
CA GLY A 896 19.49 -19.74 -14.47
C GLY A 896 18.79 -19.99 -15.81
N VAL A 897 17.99 -19.04 -16.29
CA VAL A 897 17.29 -19.10 -17.58
C VAL A 897 18.27 -19.20 -18.74
N ALA A 898 19.35 -18.42 -18.74
CA ALA A 898 20.40 -18.50 -19.76
C ALA A 898 21.08 -19.87 -19.83
N ASN A 899 21.00 -20.65 -18.75
CA ASN A 899 21.55 -21.99 -18.65
C ASN A 899 20.52 -23.12 -18.83
N ALA A 900 19.23 -22.77 -18.87
CA ALA A 900 18.11 -23.69 -19.06
C ALA A 900 17.93 -24.06 -20.53
N LYS A 901 17.36 -25.26 -20.79
CA LYS A 901 17.05 -25.76 -22.14
C LYS A 901 15.55 -25.95 -22.37
N GLY A 902 14.75 -26.01 -21.31
CA GLY A 902 13.33 -26.32 -21.34
C GLY A 902 12.42 -25.19 -21.84
N ASP A 903 11.47 -25.52 -22.71
CA ASP A 903 10.52 -24.58 -23.30
C ASP A 903 9.64 -23.89 -22.26
N LEU A 904 9.46 -24.52 -21.10
CA LEU A 904 8.82 -23.95 -19.92
C LEU A 904 9.87 -23.73 -18.82
N LEU A 905 9.80 -22.57 -18.19
CA LEU A 905 10.69 -22.14 -17.12
C LEU A 905 9.88 -22.14 -15.83
N LEU A 906 10.31 -22.91 -14.82
CA LEU A 906 9.74 -22.86 -13.48
C LEU A 906 10.77 -22.25 -12.53
N LEU A 907 10.43 -21.10 -11.96
CA LEU A 907 11.16 -20.48 -10.87
C LEU A 907 10.70 -21.11 -9.57
N LEU A 908 11.64 -21.52 -8.73
CA LEU A 908 11.33 -22.22 -7.50
C LEU A 908 12.34 -21.89 -6.40
N ASN A 909 11.84 -21.45 -5.24
CA ASN A 909 12.71 -21.22 -4.08
C ASN A 909 13.26 -22.55 -3.52
N ASP A 910 14.47 -22.49 -2.94
CA ASP A 910 15.16 -23.67 -2.40
C ASP A 910 14.54 -24.23 -1.09
N ASP A 911 13.58 -23.53 -0.50
CA ASP A 911 12.84 -23.88 0.71
C ASP A 911 11.37 -24.25 0.46
N THR A 912 11.08 -24.73 -0.75
CA THR A 912 9.78 -25.28 -1.15
C THR A 912 9.75 -26.81 -1.10
N GLU A 913 8.55 -27.40 -0.93
CA GLU A 913 8.34 -28.84 -1.00
C GLU A 913 7.11 -29.19 -1.83
N ALA A 914 7.26 -30.03 -2.86
CA ALA A 914 6.15 -30.57 -3.63
C ALA A 914 5.33 -31.55 -2.79
N LEU A 915 3.99 -31.48 -2.86
CA LEU A 915 3.10 -32.31 -2.03
C LEU A 915 2.50 -33.53 -2.76
N HIS A 916 2.30 -33.45 -4.07
CA HIS A 916 1.63 -34.48 -4.86
C HIS A 916 2.27 -34.64 -6.24
N ASP A 917 1.88 -35.66 -7.00
CA ASP A 917 2.62 -36.13 -8.18
C ASP A 917 2.25 -35.45 -9.50
N GLY A 918 1.09 -34.80 -9.59
CA GLY A 918 0.59 -34.15 -10.80
C GLY A 918 0.78 -32.63 -10.86
N TRP A 919 1.47 -32.03 -9.90
CA TRP A 919 1.60 -30.56 -9.80
C TRP A 919 2.27 -29.92 -11.03
N LEU A 920 3.35 -30.53 -11.53
CA LEU A 920 4.19 -29.91 -12.57
C LEU A 920 3.50 -29.86 -13.93
N GLU A 921 2.85 -30.95 -14.32
CA GLU A 921 2.07 -31.05 -15.57
C GLU A 921 0.81 -30.18 -15.56
N ARG A 922 0.17 -29.99 -14.40
CA ARG A 922 -0.95 -29.03 -14.26
C ARG A 922 -0.51 -27.60 -14.56
N MET A 923 0.61 -27.17 -13.97
CA MET A 923 1.17 -25.85 -14.24
C MET A 923 1.60 -25.70 -15.71
N ALA A 924 2.19 -26.75 -16.29
CA ALA A 924 2.61 -26.76 -17.69
C ALA A 924 1.44 -26.62 -18.67
N GLY A 925 0.30 -27.26 -18.40
CA GLY A 925 -0.91 -27.12 -19.20
C GLY A 925 -1.39 -25.67 -19.27
N TYR A 926 -1.44 -24.97 -18.12
CA TYR A 926 -1.78 -23.55 -18.05
C TYR A 926 -0.73 -22.67 -18.76
N ALA A 927 0.56 -22.89 -18.53
CA ALA A 927 1.63 -22.05 -19.07
C ALA A 927 1.67 -22.03 -20.61
N GLN A 928 1.19 -23.11 -21.25
CA GLN A 928 1.08 -23.22 -22.71
C GLN A 928 -0.16 -22.55 -23.31
N LEU A 929 -1.16 -22.16 -22.51
CA LEU A 929 -2.32 -21.42 -23.01
C LEU A 929 -1.86 -20.09 -23.60
N ALA A 930 -2.38 -19.71 -24.77
CA ALA A 930 -1.89 -18.56 -25.52
C ALA A 930 -1.99 -17.25 -24.72
N HIS A 931 -3.06 -17.10 -23.93
CA HIS A 931 -3.36 -15.91 -23.14
C HIS A 931 -2.71 -15.88 -21.75
N ILE A 932 -2.05 -16.96 -21.29
CA ILE A 932 -1.45 -17.01 -19.95
C ILE A 932 0.00 -16.53 -19.94
N GLY A 933 0.34 -15.56 -19.09
CA GLY A 933 1.69 -15.10 -18.84
C GLY A 933 2.42 -15.96 -17.82
N ALA A 934 2.04 -15.84 -16.55
CA ALA A 934 2.62 -16.58 -15.42
C ALA A 934 1.59 -17.50 -14.75
N VAL A 935 2.08 -18.65 -14.27
CA VAL A 935 1.30 -19.63 -13.50
C VAL A 935 1.91 -19.76 -12.11
N GLY A 936 1.15 -19.38 -11.09
CA GLY A 936 1.48 -19.59 -9.68
C GLY A 936 0.91 -20.90 -9.15
N ALA A 937 1.49 -21.40 -8.06
CA ALA A 937 0.95 -22.52 -7.29
C ALA A 937 0.32 -22.04 -5.97
N LYS A 938 -0.62 -22.81 -5.42
CA LYS A 938 -1.08 -22.62 -4.03
C LYS A 938 0.07 -22.94 -3.07
N LEU A 939 0.47 -21.99 -2.24
CA LEU A 939 1.53 -22.22 -1.24
C LEU A 939 0.95 -22.23 0.17
N LEU A 940 1.37 -23.23 0.94
CA LEU A 940 1.06 -23.37 2.36
C LEU A 940 2.30 -23.03 3.18
N TYR A 941 2.11 -22.51 4.39
CA TYR A 941 3.19 -22.38 5.35
C TYR A 941 3.71 -23.76 5.78
N GLY A 942 4.85 -23.77 6.50
CA GLY A 942 5.48 -25.00 7.00
C GLY A 942 4.61 -25.86 7.92
N ASP A 943 3.47 -25.35 8.41
CA ASP A 943 2.47 -26.10 9.17
C ASP A 943 1.58 -27.00 8.29
N GLY A 944 1.58 -26.78 6.96
CA GLY A 944 0.73 -27.49 6.00
C GLY A 944 -0.77 -27.20 6.15
N ALA A 945 -1.17 -26.23 6.96
CA ALA A 945 -2.56 -25.94 7.31
C ALA A 945 -2.99 -24.52 6.95
N SER A 946 -2.07 -23.56 6.94
CA SER A 946 -2.34 -22.15 6.66
C SER A 946 -1.83 -21.71 5.29
N LEU A 947 -2.59 -20.83 4.63
CA LEU A 947 -2.25 -20.26 3.33
C LEU A 947 -1.09 -19.27 3.44
N GLN A 948 -0.10 -19.41 2.57
CA GLN A 948 1.00 -18.47 2.40
C GLN A 948 0.84 -17.65 1.11
N HIS A 949 0.41 -18.30 0.02
CA HIS A 949 0.15 -17.62 -1.24
C HIS A 949 -1.06 -18.21 -1.94
N MET A 950 -1.94 -17.30 -2.37
CA MET A 950 -3.12 -17.57 -3.16
C MET A 950 -3.36 -16.41 -4.14
N GLY A 951 -2.30 -16.02 -4.86
CA GLY A 951 -2.27 -14.78 -5.65
C GLY A 951 -1.74 -13.59 -4.85
N VAL A 952 -1.31 -12.56 -5.58
CA VAL A 952 -0.90 -11.25 -5.04
C VAL A 952 -1.88 -10.21 -5.55
N LEU A 953 -2.41 -9.42 -4.61
CA LEU A 953 -3.27 -8.26 -4.83
C LEU A 953 -2.45 -6.99 -4.74
N ASN A 954 -2.73 -6.02 -5.58
CA ASN A 954 -2.15 -4.69 -5.48
C ASN A 954 -3.11 -3.73 -4.79
N LEU A 955 -2.89 -3.55 -3.48
CA LEU A 955 -3.73 -2.75 -2.58
C LEU A 955 -3.19 -1.32 -2.45
N ASN A 956 -3.88 -0.44 -1.71
CA ASN A 956 -3.45 0.96 -1.55
C ASN A 956 -2.03 1.09 -0.95
N ASP A 957 -1.67 0.19 -0.03
CA ASP A 957 -0.34 0.15 0.60
C ASP A 957 0.71 -0.65 -0.21
N GLY A 958 0.32 -1.21 -1.36
CA GLY A 958 1.17 -1.98 -2.26
C GLY A 958 0.80 -3.46 -2.41
N PRO A 959 1.61 -4.22 -3.17
CA PRO A 959 1.38 -5.65 -3.41
C PRO A 959 1.41 -6.50 -2.13
N MET A 960 0.39 -7.35 -1.95
CA MET A 960 0.20 -8.21 -0.77
C MET A 960 -0.33 -9.61 -1.16
N HIS A 961 0.06 -10.65 -0.42
CA HIS A 961 -0.47 -12.01 -0.62
C HIS A 961 -1.92 -12.11 -0.15
N ALA A 962 -2.81 -12.60 -1.01
CA ALA A 962 -4.22 -12.80 -0.66
C ALA A 962 -4.39 -13.97 0.33
N TYR A 963 -5.38 -13.84 1.23
CA TYR A 963 -5.74 -14.86 2.23
C TYR A 963 -4.60 -15.33 3.15
N MET A 964 -3.57 -14.52 3.35
CA MET A 964 -2.42 -14.89 4.16
C MET A 964 -2.86 -15.35 5.57
N ARG A 965 -2.32 -16.47 6.04
CA ARG A 965 -2.61 -17.14 7.32
C ARG A 965 -4.03 -17.70 7.49
N GLN A 966 -4.88 -17.60 6.48
CA GLN A 966 -6.21 -18.22 6.52
C GLN A 966 -6.10 -19.75 6.39
N PRO A 967 -7.09 -20.54 6.87
CA PRO A 967 -7.10 -21.98 6.71
C PRO A 967 -7.10 -22.40 5.23
N LYS A 968 -6.32 -23.42 4.87
CA LYS A 968 -6.13 -23.81 3.46
C LYS A 968 -7.40 -24.19 2.71
N ASP A 969 -8.44 -24.64 3.41
CA ASP A 969 -9.68 -25.16 2.83
C ASP A 969 -10.85 -24.16 2.87
N ILE A 970 -10.63 -22.90 3.30
CA ILE A 970 -11.71 -21.90 3.21
C ILE A 970 -12.17 -21.74 1.75
N PRO A 971 -13.46 -21.57 1.47
CA PRO A 971 -13.92 -21.20 0.14
C PRO A 971 -13.22 -19.94 -0.41
N GLY A 972 -13.06 -18.93 0.46
CA GLY A 972 -12.68 -17.58 0.06
C GLY A 972 -13.85 -16.85 -0.63
N TYR A 973 -13.66 -15.56 -0.88
CA TYR A 973 -14.62 -14.72 -1.61
C TYR A 973 -14.90 -15.35 -2.98
N PHE A 974 -16.15 -15.66 -3.29
CA PHE A 974 -16.59 -16.34 -4.51
C PHE A 974 -15.71 -17.54 -4.93
N MET A 975 -15.38 -18.41 -3.97
CA MET A 975 -14.61 -19.64 -4.21
C MET A 975 -13.17 -19.39 -4.71
N ARG A 976 -12.60 -18.18 -4.54
CA ARG A 976 -11.26 -17.80 -5.01
C ARG A 976 -10.11 -18.69 -4.53
N ASN A 977 -10.26 -19.33 -3.37
CA ASN A 977 -9.27 -20.29 -2.85
C ASN A 977 -9.50 -21.73 -3.33
N GLN A 978 -10.58 -21.97 -4.08
CA GLN A 978 -11.04 -23.30 -4.48
C GLN A 978 -11.10 -23.51 -5.99
N VAL A 979 -11.38 -22.50 -6.80
CA VAL A 979 -11.26 -22.58 -8.27
C VAL A 979 -10.05 -21.79 -8.77
N ASP A 980 -9.63 -22.10 -10.00
CA ASP A 980 -8.53 -21.38 -10.64
C ASP A 980 -8.99 -19.94 -10.96
N TYR A 981 -8.18 -18.95 -10.58
CA TYR A 981 -8.50 -17.54 -10.75
C TYR A 981 -7.35 -16.81 -11.43
N ASN A 982 -7.68 -15.82 -12.25
CA ASN A 982 -6.69 -14.86 -12.72
C ASN A 982 -6.37 -13.84 -11.62
N TRP A 983 -5.10 -13.43 -11.55
CA TRP A 983 -4.56 -12.52 -10.55
C TRP A 983 -3.62 -11.52 -11.24
N LEU A 984 -3.40 -10.36 -10.62
CA LEU A 984 -2.44 -9.41 -11.16
C LEU A 984 -1.02 -9.98 -11.08
N ALA A 985 -0.66 -10.57 -9.93
CA ALA A 985 0.64 -11.21 -9.77
C ALA A 985 0.58 -12.54 -9.01
N VAL A 986 1.60 -13.37 -9.26
CA VAL A 986 1.89 -14.61 -8.54
C VAL A 986 3.31 -14.58 -8.01
N THR A 987 3.61 -15.34 -6.95
CA THR A 987 4.93 -15.22 -6.29
C THR A 987 6.03 -16.03 -6.96
N GLY A 988 7.24 -15.47 -6.98
CA GLY A 988 8.46 -16.11 -7.46
C GLY A 988 8.89 -17.35 -6.67
N ALA A 989 8.26 -17.65 -5.52
CA ALA A 989 8.51 -18.88 -4.78
C ALA A 989 8.13 -20.15 -5.55
N CYS A 990 7.12 -20.09 -6.43
CA CYS A 990 6.78 -21.13 -7.39
C CYS A 990 6.00 -20.52 -8.57
N LEU A 991 6.71 -20.21 -9.66
CA LEU A 991 6.18 -19.45 -10.79
C LEU A 991 6.64 -20.07 -12.11
N MET A 992 5.69 -20.49 -12.96
CA MET A 992 5.98 -21.04 -14.30
C MET A 992 5.64 -20.06 -15.41
N ILE A 993 6.54 -19.90 -16.39
CA ILE A 993 6.36 -19.07 -17.60
C ILE A 993 6.85 -19.87 -18.82
N GLU A 994 6.15 -19.74 -19.95
CA GLU A 994 6.65 -20.21 -21.23
C GLU A 994 7.84 -19.35 -21.69
N ARG A 995 8.98 -19.95 -22.03
CA ARG A 995 10.23 -19.24 -22.35
C ARG A 995 10.01 -18.08 -23.35
N LYS A 996 9.19 -18.29 -24.38
CA LYS A 996 8.95 -17.25 -25.40
C LYS A 996 8.31 -15.99 -24.81
N LYS A 997 7.38 -16.14 -23.85
CA LYS A 997 6.68 -15.05 -23.14
C LYS A 997 7.61 -14.37 -22.13
N TYR A 998 8.45 -15.15 -21.47
CA TYR A 998 9.51 -14.62 -20.61
C TYR A 998 10.49 -13.73 -21.39
N LEU A 999 10.91 -14.18 -22.57
CA LEU A 999 11.85 -13.42 -23.41
C LEU A 999 11.19 -12.18 -24.04
N SER A 1000 9.89 -12.21 -24.33
CA SER A 1000 9.20 -11.06 -24.95
C SER A 1000 9.10 -9.85 -24.04
N ILE A 1001 9.13 -10.05 -22.71
CA ILE A 1001 9.15 -8.96 -21.72
C ILE A 1001 10.57 -8.56 -21.27
N GLY A 1002 11.62 -9.20 -21.82
CA GLY A 1002 13.01 -8.93 -21.45
C GLY A 1002 13.54 -9.68 -20.22
N GLY A 1003 12.77 -10.60 -19.65
CA GLY A 1003 13.13 -11.37 -18.45
C GLY A 1003 12.94 -10.60 -17.15
N PHE A 1004 13.65 -11.00 -16.08
CA PHE A 1004 13.57 -10.28 -14.80
C PHE A 1004 14.41 -9.02 -14.84
N ASP A 1005 13.84 -7.91 -14.37
CA ASP A 1005 14.56 -6.66 -14.23
C ASP A 1005 15.52 -6.72 -13.02
N GLU A 1006 16.82 -6.67 -13.30
CA GLU A 1006 17.89 -6.75 -12.29
C GLU A 1006 17.94 -5.52 -11.37
N THR A 1007 17.14 -4.48 -11.63
CA THR A 1007 16.97 -3.35 -10.71
C THR A 1007 16.07 -3.66 -9.50
N PHE A 1008 15.39 -4.82 -9.48
CA PHE A 1008 14.64 -5.36 -8.33
C PHE A 1008 15.40 -6.50 -7.63
N PRO A 1009 16.47 -6.23 -6.86
CA PRO A 1009 17.32 -7.29 -6.31
C PRO A 1009 16.65 -8.13 -5.22
N VAL A 1010 15.63 -7.60 -4.51
CA VAL A 1010 15.09 -8.23 -3.29
C VAL A 1010 13.56 -8.34 -3.27
N ALA A 1011 12.82 -7.25 -3.48
CA ALA A 1011 11.36 -7.21 -3.43
C ALA A 1011 10.75 -6.86 -4.79
N TYR A 1012 9.47 -7.21 -4.96
CA TYR A 1012 8.64 -6.91 -6.13
C TYR A 1012 9.14 -7.40 -7.49
N ASN A 1013 10.21 -8.20 -7.54
CA ASN A 1013 10.76 -8.75 -8.79
C ASN A 1013 9.77 -9.69 -9.51
N ASP A 1014 9.02 -10.48 -8.76
CA ASP A 1014 7.96 -11.34 -9.26
C ASP A 1014 6.72 -10.55 -9.69
N VAL A 1015 6.38 -9.50 -8.92
CA VAL A 1015 5.29 -8.57 -9.25
C VAL A 1015 5.58 -7.80 -10.53
N ASP A 1016 6.78 -7.26 -10.71
CA ASP A 1016 7.26 -6.56 -11.92
C ASP A 1016 7.09 -7.41 -13.19
N VAL A 1017 7.54 -8.67 -13.13
CA VAL A 1017 7.39 -9.61 -14.25
C VAL A 1017 5.93 -9.91 -14.54
N CYS A 1018 5.11 -10.09 -13.51
CA CYS A 1018 3.68 -10.31 -13.67
C CYS A 1018 2.96 -9.11 -14.27
N MET A 1019 3.26 -7.88 -13.82
CA MET A 1019 2.72 -6.63 -14.37
C MET A 1019 3.14 -6.43 -15.83
N SER A 1020 4.41 -6.69 -16.16
CA SER A 1020 4.92 -6.65 -17.53
C SER A 1020 4.20 -7.64 -18.46
N LEU A 1021 3.83 -8.82 -17.96
CA LEU A 1021 3.03 -9.80 -18.72
C LEU A 1021 1.60 -9.30 -18.96
N VAL A 1022 0.99 -8.65 -17.97
CA VAL A 1022 -0.36 -8.05 -18.11
C VAL A 1022 -0.36 -6.91 -19.13
N GLU A 1023 0.65 -6.03 -19.08
CA GLU A 1023 0.84 -4.96 -20.07
C GLU A 1023 1.09 -5.52 -21.49
N ALA A 1024 1.65 -6.72 -21.61
CA ALA A 1024 1.79 -7.44 -22.88
C ALA A 1024 0.48 -8.11 -23.35
N GLY A 1025 -0.65 -7.90 -22.66
CA GLY A 1025 -1.96 -8.46 -22.98
C GLY A 1025 -2.17 -9.91 -22.55
N LEU A 1026 -1.41 -10.37 -21.55
CA LEU A 1026 -1.52 -11.73 -21.00
C LEU A 1026 -2.17 -11.71 -19.60
N TYR A 1027 -2.60 -12.88 -19.13
CA TYR A 1027 -3.19 -13.09 -17.81
C TYR A 1027 -2.29 -13.94 -16.94
N ASN A 1028 -2.18 -13.61 -15.66
CA ASN A 1028 -1.55 -14.50 -14.69
C ASN A 1028 -2.63 -15.32 -13.98
N VAL A 1029 -2.30 -16.54 -13.56
CA VAL A 1029 -3.27 -17.48 -12.96
C VAL A 1029 -2.64 -18.25 -11.80
N VAL A 1030 -3.42 -18.48 -10.75
CA VAL A 1030 -3.04 -19.46 -9.71
C VAL A 1030 -3.68 -20.80 -10.04
N CYS A 1031 -2.84 -21.79 -10.33
CA CYS A 1031 -3.26 -23.17 -10.54
C CYS A 1031 -3.47 -23.83 -9.17
N GLN A 1032 -4.72 -23.86 -8.68
CA GLN A 1032 -5.08 -24.41 -7.38
C GLN A 1032 -4.74 -25.89 -7.25
N GLY A 1033 -4.81 -26.61 -8.37
CA GLY A 1033 -4.44 -28.02 -8.46
C GLY A 1033 -2.96 -28.29 -8.18
N ALA A 1034 -2.10 -27.27 -8.18
CA ALA A 1034 -0.69 -27.37 -7.79
C ALA A 1034 -0.52 -26.77 -6.39
N THR A 1035 -0.16 -27.59 -5.40
CA THR A 1035 0.00 -27.15 -4.01
C THR A 1035 1.36 -27.57 -3.46
N LEU A 1036 2.09 -26.63 -2.88
CA LEU A 1036 3.41 -26.82 -2.30
C LEU A 1036 3.46 -26.23 -0.88
N ILE A 1037 4.42 -26.68 -0.07
CA ILE A 1037 4.81 -26.00 1.17
C ILE A 1037 5.92 -25.01 0.85
N HIS A 1038 5.90 -23.84 1.48
CA HIS A 1038 6.97 -22.84 1.49
C HIS A 1038 7.37 -22.56 2.95
N HIS A 1039 8.63 -22.83 3.31
CA HIS A 1039 9.14 -22.74 4.68
C HIS A 1039 9.59 -21.33 5.11
N GLU A 1040 8.94 -20.29 4.56
CA GLU A 1040 9.23 -18.86 4.72
C GLU A 1040 9.68 -18.41 6.13
N SER A 1041 10.57 -17.42 6.21
CA SER A 1041 11.20 -16.80 7.42
C SER A 1041 12.62 -17.27 7.79
N ILE A 1042 13.24 -18.16 6.99
CA ILE A 1042 14.59 -18.68 7.29
C ILE A 1042 15.69 -17.96 6.49
N SER A 1043 15.40 -17.53 5.27
CA SER A 1043 16.37 -16.87 4.37
C SER A 1043 16.34 -15.34 4.42
N ARG A 1044 15.18 -14.71 4.69
CA ARG A 1044 14.95 -13.26 4.48
C ARG A 1044 14.94 -12.41 5.77
N GLY A 1045 14.52 -12.98 6.91
CA GLY A 1045 14.25 -12.23 8.13
C GLY A 1045 13.10 -11.22 7.98
N ILE A 1046 12.73 -10.53 9.06
CA ILE A 1046 11.58 -9.62 9.11
C ILE A 1046 12.02 -8.19 8.70
N ASP A 1047 11.47 -7.66 7.60
CA ASP A 1047 11.91 -6.40 6.97
C ASP A 1047 11.56 -5.12 7.78
N HIS A 1048 10.51 -5.11 8.59
CA HIS A 1048 10.08 -3.93 9.35
C HIS A 1048 10.86 -3.67 10.64
N MET A 1049 11.79 -4.56 11.00
CA MET A 1049 12.65 -4.43 12.19
C MET A 1049 13.97 -3.69 11.90
N ASP A 1050 14.18 -3.27 10.65
CA ASP A 1050 15.42 -2.64 10.17
C ASP A 1050 15.09 -1.45 9.26
N GLN A 1051 15.53 -0.25 9.64
CA GLN A 1051 15.26 0.98 8.89
C GLN A 1051 15.87 0.95 7.48
N GLU A 1052 17.01 0.28 7.26
CA GLU A 1052 17.62 0.19 5.93
C GLU A 1052 16.78 -0.71 4.99
N LYS A 1053 16.21 -1.79 5.54
CA LYS A 1053 15.33 -2.70 4.78
C LYS A 1053 14.01 -2.03 4.42
N LEU A 1054 13.43 -1.28 5.35
CA LEU A 1054 12.21 -0.50 5.10
C LEU A 1054 12.45 0.60 4.04
N ALA A 1055 13.58 1.30 4.11
CA ALA A 1055 13.95 2.31 3.12
C ALA A 1055 14.21 1.71 1.73
N ARG A 1056 14.79 0.51 1.65
CA ARG A 1056 14.91 -0.24 0.38
C ARG A 1056 13.53 -0.62 -0.16
N LEU A 1057 12.66 -1.21 0.67
CA LEU A 1057 11.32 -1.62 0.28
C LEU A 1057 10.51 -0.45 -0.30
N LYS A 1058 10.57 0.73 0.34
CA LYS A 1058 9.92 1.95 -0.17
C LYS A 1058 10.48 2.40 -1.52
N ARG A 1059 11.80 2.33 -1.72
CA ARG A 1059 12.45 2.67 -3.00
C ARG A 1059 12.05 1.71 -4.11
N GLU A 1060 12.07 0.40 -3.85
CA GLU A 1060 11.67 -0.61 -4.84
C GLU A 1060 10.16 -0.50 -5.16
N LEU A 1061 9.31 -0.20 -4.17
CA LEU A 1061 7.87 0.06 -4.43
C LEU A 1061 7.67 1.31 -5.31
N SER A 1062 8.41 2.39 -5.02
CA SER A 1062 8.35 3.60 -5.85
C SER A 1062 8.82 3.33 -7.28
N HIS A 1063 9.87 2.51 -7.44
CA HIS A 1063 10.38 2.08 -8.74
C HIS A 1063 9.37 1.22 -9.50
N LEU A 1064 8.69 0.29 -8.83
CA LEU A 1064 7.63 -0.54 -9.41
C LEU A 1064 6.53 0.33 -10.05
N TYR A 1065 6.01 1.32 -9.33
CA TYR A 1065 4.95 2.18 -9.86
C TYR A 1065 5.42 3.21 -10.88
N ASN A 1066 6.68 3.64 -10.82
CA ASN A 1066 7.26 4.46 -11.88
C ASN A 1066 7.37 3.68 -13.20
N LYS A 1067 7.63 2.37 -13.12
CA LYS A 1067 7.70 1.49 -14.28
C LYS A 1067 6.32 1.07 -14.78
N HIS A 1068 5.38 0.80 -13.86
CA HIS A 1068 4.02 0.35 -14.14
C HIS A 1068 2.95 1.31 -13.59
N PRO A 1069 2.84 2.53 -14.14
CA PRO A 1069 1.95 3.56 -13.60
C PRO A 1069 0.46 3.20 -13.70
N ALA A 1070 0.09 2.34 -14.67
CA ALA A 1070 -1.28 1.88 -14.86
C ALA A 1070 -1.82 1.07 -13.67
N PHE A 1071 -0.94 0.49 -12.83
CA PHE A 1071 -1.31 -0.26 -11.64
C PHE A 1071 -1.12 0.55 -10.35
N PHE A 1072 -0.93 1.87 -10.39
CA PHE A 1072 -0.86 2.64 -9.15
C PHE A 1072 -2.22 2.61 -8.43
N GLN A 1073 -2.29 1.96 -7.26
CA GLN A 1073 -3.52 1.79 -6.45
C GLN A 1073 -4.69 1.17 -7.23
N TYR A 1074 -4.38 0.36 -8.23
CA TYR A 1074 -5.36 -0.31 -9.07
C TYR A 1074 -4.93 -1.77 -9.30
N ASP A 1075 -5.90 -2.68 -9.22
CA ASP A 1075 -5.74 -4.10 -9.53
C ASP A 1075 -6.99 -4.57 -10.29
N PRO A 1076 -6.87 -5.05 -11.53
CA PRO A 1076 -8.01 -5.47 -12.35
C PRO A 1076 -8.78 -6.65 -11.76
N PHE A 1077 -8.20 -7.41 -10.83
CA PHE A 1077 -8.84 -8.55 -10.19
C PHE A 1077 -9.35 -8.25 -8.77
N PHE A 1078 -9.23 -6.99 -8.32
CA PHE A 1078 -9.74 -6.46 -7.05
C PHE A 1078 -10.73 -5.31 -7.30
N ASN A 1079 -12.01 -5.55 -7.01
CA ASN A 1079 -13.05 -4.57 -7.27
C ASN A 1079 -12.93 -3.35 -6.34
N ILE A 1080 -13.15 -2.14 -6.87
CA ILE A 1080 -13.03 -0.87 -6.15
C ILE A 1080 -14.00 -0.72 -4.97
N ASN A 1081 -15.10 -1.47 -4.94
CA ASN A 1081 -16.09 -1.47 -3.85
C ASN A 1081 -15.68 -2.38 -2.67
N LEU A 1082 -14.50 -2.98 -2.74
CA LEU A 1082 -13.91 -3.75 -1.65
C LEU A 1082 -12.97 -2.87 -0.81
N HIS A 1083 -12.77 -3.26 0.44
CA HIS A 1083 -11.91 -2.54 1.36
C HIS A 1083 -10.50 -2.40 0.74
N PRO A 1084 -9.97 -1.16 0.58
CA PRO A 1084 -8.79 -0.90 -0.26
C PRO A 1084 -7.48 -1.52 0.27
N ASN A 1085 -7.48 -1.97 1.52
CA ASN A 1085 -6.38 -2.71 2.17
C ASN A 1085 -6.80 -4.10 2.66
N GLY A 1086 -7.96 -4.60 2.21
CA GLY A 1086 -8.53 -5.88 2.59
C GLY A 1086 -7.96 -7.03 1.76
N TYR A 1087 -7.04 -7.82 2.33
CA TYR A 1087 -6.42 -8.95 1.63
C TYR A 1087 -7.28 -10.23 1.65
N CYS A 1088 -8.50 -10.17 2.21
CA CYS A 1088 -9.49 -11.25 2.15
C CYS A 1088 -10.76 -10.85 1.38
N PHE A 1089 -10.73 -9.74 0.62
CA PHE A 1089 -11.86 -9.19 -0.15
C PHE A 1089 -13.04 -8.78 0.74
N GLU A 1090 -12.73 -8.12 1.86
CA GLU A 1090 -13.71 -7.49 2.72
C GLU A 1090 -14.47 -6.40 1.94
N VAL A 1091 -15.78 -6.27 2.13
CA VAL A 1091 -16.59 -5.22 1.47
C VAL A 1091 -16.33 -3.87 2.12
N GLN A 1092 -16.21 -2.81 1.31
CA GLN A 1092 -16.08 -1.44 1.79
C GLN A 1092 -17.44 -0.92 2.28
N ASN A 1093 -17.48 -0.37 3.50
CA ASN A 1093 -18.68 0.28 4.06
C ASN A 1093 -18.88 1.69 3.49
#